data_AF-A0A9W7YG23-F1
#
_entry.id   AF-A0A9W7YG23-F1
#
_cell.length_a   1.000
_cell.length_b   1.000
_cell.length_c   1.000
_cell.angle_alpha   90.00
_cell.angle_beta   90.00
_cell.angle_gamma   90.00
#
_symmetry.space_group_name_H-M   'P 1'
#
loop_
_entity.id
_entity.type
_entity.pdbx_description
1 polymer ?
#
loop_
_entity_poly.entity_id
_entity_poly.type
_entity_poly.pdbx_seq_one_letter_code
_entity_poly.pdbx_strand_id
1 'polypeptide(L)'
;MPAVVADSATAMPAPSLIVGLRLSGKKAAVIGEGQAAASRAMFALDAGAKVVLYAADTPAALSKWLAAGRLSTVPAGRYAPADLAQFSVVLVAGATPGVDPQAVARDAHAAGVPVNVAGDAALSDFTLMPTYRGASSLQIAVTTNGVAPRVASQLLGEIVNKLPESLDAQLRDVALLSHTAREAARQRDSVLASILVSDKAKDTEDDTPAAPSADATATGTPALQTPSPESVDGAQHPTPSLDLARLRDESGAQIIQAVDVQTASSYIAHSLSHLCFVYSAPGQGLGEAALAWSRRAEKNAFGEWVSALRMETRHGAGHALWGALSSGSKVAAIASAASLPYMMPVLAGLVARKQPIVIHAAAQSVDAAQTDFADAFVALQTNAVFLASATAQEAHDVALIAHAVAHAASIPVVHLTSGGGAAAEPASACISGHRELVKFVDAVAAAAAAEGPSVRPADVVELALAHFTRAFGRTYRQLEYSGSTAAETVFVAIGETASHAQAALPVVLKQRDTGVLNVRALRPWDHAQLLASLPATTKRLVVLASSKDTGTAADALVADVALAAILGRPSSPIRVVRDNVYGADQAAVANAIRVALGLEPESASSDAAGSNAAAIAKGEAPAAAAAAVAPAAVEPNAAHADTLEIAKRLAFPEAFSTQLVPRSGEKTFVVKVSALRRMTPTTYDRNIIHIEFDTQGTGLTYEIGDALGVFGHNDATQVNQFCAQYGLDGSQLVAAVKDGQSQIRSVHSWLTHALDLFGRPSKKFYAVLADFATDAKQAERLRWLTTGEGSAEFKARVADTVTYADILLEFASARPSFLHLVELIAPIKPRHYSIASSARMHPGSVHLCVVTVDWTNSRGELRTGQCTRYLDSLAIGDRVTVGVKPSVMKLPPLDSQPVIMAGLGTGMAPFRAFIEERAARKLQGVDVGPMTLYFGSRHRAMEYLYGEEFEAYHADGLLTNLRLAFSRDQKDKVYIQHKMREDSELLAAQLLSQDGSFYLCGPTWPAGDVKDAITGAFTAHGGVKPSDASKFIEELKESERYILEVY
;
A
#
# COMPACT_ATOMS: atom_id res chain seq x y z
N MET A 1 36.26 -18.25 5.64
CA MET A 1 35.48 -19.39 6.13
C MET A 1 35.12 -19.18 7.60
N PRO A 2 34.01 -19.73 8.10
CA PRO A 2 33.03 -20.58 7.40
C PRO A 2 31.81 -19.75 6.95
N ALA A 3 31.26 -19.83 5.73
CA ALA A 3 30.80 -20.96 4.91
C ALA A 3 29.60 -21.71 5.51
N VAL A 4 28.38 -21.32 5.11
CA VAL A 4 27.17 -22.17 5.03
C VAL A 4 26.30 -21.59 3.89
N VAL A 5 26.45 -22.11 2.66
CA VAL A 5 25.50 -23.01 1.96
C VAL A 5 24.11 -22.39 1.81
N ALA A 6 23.91 -21.80 0.63
CA ALA A 6 22.61 -21.43 0.10
C ALA A 6 21.85 -22.69 -0.28
N ASP A 7 20.59 -22.80 0.14
CA ASP A 7 19.63 -23.64 -0.55
C ASP A 7 18.27 -22.94 -0.66
N SER A 8 17.63 -23.19 -1.79
CA SER A 8 16.68 -22.32 -2.48
C SER A 8 15.33 -22.16 -1.77
N ALA A 9 14.93 -20.91 -1.52
CA ALA A 9 13.58 -20.52 -1.09
C ALA A 9 12.96 -19.52 -2.07
N THR A 10 11.68 -19.74 -2.40
CA THR A 10 10.85 -18.92 -3.29
C THR A 10 10.72 -17.49 -2.75
N ALA A 11 11.37 -16.56 -3.44
CA ALA A 11 11.47 -15.15 -3.06
C ALA A 11 10.18 -14.37 -3.35
N MET A 12 9.55 -13.83 -2.32
CA MET A 12 8.79 -12.59 -2.43
C MET A 12 9.72 -11.49 -2.97
N PRO A 13 9.30 -10.59 -3.87
CA PRO A 13 10.18 -9.56 -4.39
C PRO A 13 10.56 -8.62 -3.25
N ALA A 14 11.83 -8.66 -2.85
CA ALA A 14 12.42 -7.64 -2.01
C ALA A 14 12.12 -6.26 -2.63
N PRO A 15 11.92 -5.18 -1.83
CA PRO A 15 11.84 -3.85 -2.38
C PRO A 15 13.04 -3.63 -3.29
N SER A 16 12.79 -3.43 -4.58
CA SER A 16 13.85 -3.26 -5.57
C SER A 16 14.55 -1.95 -5.29
N LEU A 17 15.74 -2.02 -4.68
CA LEU A 17 16.60 -0.87 -4.50
C LEU A 17 17.17 -0.47 -5.86
N ILE A 18 16.89 0.76 -6.29
CA ILE A 18 17.47 1.30 -7.52
C ILE A 18 18.92 1.64 -7.23
N VAL A 19 19.84 0.81 -7.74
CA VAL A 19 21.29 1.04 -7.64
C VAL A 19 21.76 1.81 -8.88
N GLY A 20 22.17 3.06 -8.69
CA GLY A 20 22.79 3.87 -9.75
C GLY A 20 24.30 3.59 -9.86
N LEU A 21 24.73 2.87 -10.90
CA LEU A 21 26.15 2.62 -11.15
C LEU A 21 26.75 3.73 -12.04
N ARG A 22 27.64 4.55 -11.48
CA ARG A 22 28.45 5.52 -12.27
C ARG A 22 29.60 4.78 -12.95
N LEU A 23 29.44 4.47 -14.24
CA LEU A 23 30.41 3.71 -15.05
C LEU A 23 31.36 4.58 -15.89
N SER A 24 31.10 5.88 -16.03
CA SER A 24 31.95 6.80 -16.79
C SER A 24 33.40 6.76 -16.32
N GLY A 25 34.33 6.42 -17.22
CA GLY A 25 35.77 6.31 -16.93
C GLY A 25 36.19 5.02 -16.21
N LYS A 26 35.25 4.16 -15.81
CA LYS A 26 35.53 2.88 -15.13
C LYS A 26 35.72 1.74 -16.12
N LYS A 27 36.31 0.63 -15.67
CA LYS A 27 36.44 -0.60 -16.46
C LYS A 27 35.23 -1.51 -16.26
N ALA A 28 34.68 -2.04 -17.35
CA ALA A 28 33.63 -3.06 -17.32
C ALA A 28 34.08 -4.30 -18.08
N ALA A 29 33.83 -5.49 -17.54
CA ALA A 29 34.07 -6.75 -18.23
C ALA A 29 32.77 -7.21 -18.88
N VAL A 30 32.84 -7.66 -20.14
CA VAL A 30 31.75 -8.34 -20.82
C VAL A 30 32.26 -9.71 -21.23
N ILE A 31 31.58 -10.77 -20.81
CA ILE A 31 31.99 -12.15 -21.07
C ILE A 31 30.86 -12.82 -21.85
N GLY A 32 31.08 -13.15 -23.11
CA GLY A 32 30.01 -13.64 -23.97
C GLY A 32 30.30 -13.55 -25.46
N GLU A 33 29.55 -14.31 -26.26
CA GLU A 33 29.61 -14.27 -27.72
C GLU A 33 28.38 -13.60 -28.35
N GLY A 34 28.55 -13.21 -29.63
CA GLY A 34 27.44 -12.83 -30.51
C GLY A 34 26.70 -11.55 -30.13
N GLN A 35 25.44 -11.46 -30.55
CA GLN A 35 24.60 -10.26 -30.39
C GLN A 35 24.32 -9.92 -28.91
N ALA A 36 24.21 -10.93 -28.05
CA ALA A 36 23.97 -10.73 -26.63
C ALA A 36 25.15 -10.00 -25.96
N ALA A 37 26.37 -10.41 -26.28
CA ALA A 37 27.58 -9.76 -25.79
C ALA A 37 27.74 -8.35 -26.37
N ALA A 38 27.42 -8.17 -27.66
CA ALA A 38 27.42 -6.86 -28.30
C ALA A 38 26.49 -5.86 -27.59
N SER A 39 25.28 -6.30 -27.22
CA SER A 39 24.30 -5.47 -26.51
C SER A 39 24.79 -5.07 -25.11
N ARG A 40 25.37 -6.00 -24.33
CA ARG A 40 25.93 -5.72 -23.01
C ARG A 40 27.15 -4.80 -23.08
N ALA A 41 28.02 -4.98 -24.06
CA ALA A 41 29.14 -4.10 -24.31
C ALA A 41 28.68 -2.68 -24.67
N MET A 42 27.67 -2.56 -25.53
CA MET A 42 27.12 -1.24 -25.90
C MET A 42 26.56 -0.51 -24.68
N PHE A 43 25.83 -1.20 -23.80
CA PHE A 43 25.30 -0.62 -22.57
C PHE A 43 26.39 0.02 -21.70
N ALA A 44 27.50 -0.69 -21.49
CA ALA A 44 28.63 -0.17 -20.71
C ALA A 44 29.39 0.94 -21.45
N LEU A 45 29.56 0.83 -22.77
CA LEU A 45 30.21 1.85 -23.61
C LEU A 45 29.41 3.17 -23.63
N ASP A 46 28.10 3.11 -23.78
CA ASP A 46 27.23 4.30 -23.76
C ASP A 46 27.25 4.98 -22.39
N ALA A 47 27.41 4.21 -21.31
CA ALA A 47 27.58 4.72 -19.95
C ALA A 47 28.97 5.34 -19.68
N GLY A 48 29.84 5.41 -20.69
CA GLY A 48 31.17 6.02 -20.58
C GLY A 48 32.27 5.07 -20.09
N ALA A 49 32.02 3.76 -19.98
CA ALA A 49 33.02 2.80 -19.51
C ALA A 49 34.10 2.52 -20.57
N LYS A 50 35.23 1.97 -20.10
CA LYS A 50 36.20 1.21 -20.91
C LYS A 50 35.86 -0.27 -20.81
N VAL A 51 35.54 -0.91 -21.93
CA VAL A 51 35.06 -2.30 -21.94
C VAL A 51 36.18 -3.27 -22.33
N VAL A 52 36.30 -4.36 -21.58
CA VAL A 52 37.08 -5.54 -21.96
C VAL A 52 36.10 -6.64 -22.32
N LEU A 53 36.05 -7.01 -23.59
CA LEU A 53 35.19 -8.06 -24.11
C LEU A 53 35.96 -9.38 -24.19
N TYR A 54 35.51 -10.37 -23.43
CA TYR A 54 35.99 -11.75 -23.49
C TYR A 54 35.10 -12.53 -24.46
N ALA A 55 35.57 -12.65 -25.71
CA ALA A 55 34.87 -13.27 -26.82
C ALA A 55 35.88 -13.87 -27.81
N ALA A 56 35.50 -14.93 -28.52
CA ALA A 56 36.27 -15.55 -29.59
C ALA A 56 36.39 -14.61 -30.78
N ASP A 57 35.29 -13.94 -31.13
CA ASP A 57 35.22 -12.96 -32.21
C ASP A 57 34.71 -11.61 -31.71
N THR A 58 35.14 -10.53 -32.36
CA THR A 58 34.59 -9.19 -32.07
C THR A 58 33.35 -8.95 -32.94
N PRO A 59 32.16 -8.75 -32.34
CA PRO A 59 30.97 -8.42 -33.12
C PRO A 59 31.18 -7.15 -33.96
N ALA A 60 30.80 -7.18 -35.24
CA ALA A 60 31.00 -6.07 -36.17
C ALA A 60 30.39 -4.73 -35.69
N ALA A 61 29.31 -4.79 -34.91
CA ALA A 61 28.67 -3.63 -34.30
C ALA A 61 29.59 -2.87 -33.31
N LEU A 62 30.67 -3.49 -32.84
CA LEU A 62 31.61 -2.93 -31.88
C LEU A 62 32.89 -2.37 -32.51
N SER A 63 33.11 -2.53 -33.82
CA SER A 63 34.37 -2.17 -34.50
C SER A 63 34.74 -0.69 -34.35
N LYS A 64 33.75 0.22 -34.33
CA LYS A 64 33.98 1.66 -34.08
C LYS A 64 34.59 1.93 -32.71
N TRP A 65 34.16 1.20 -31.69
CA TRP A 65 34.61 1.37 -30.30
C TRP A 65 35.99 0.76 -30.06
N LEU A 66 36.31 -0.31 -30.79
CA LEU A 66 37.65 -0.89 -30.86
C LEU A 66 38.64 0.13 -31.45
N ALA A 67 38.29 0.75 -32.59
CA ALA A 67 39.11 1.80 -33.21
C ALA A 67 39.29 3.04 -32.31
N ALA A 68 38.28 3.36 -31.49
CA ALA A 68 38.32 4.46 -30.53
C ALA A 68 39.09 4.14 -29.23
N GLY A 69 39.64 2.93 -29.07
CA GLY A 69 40.37 2.51 -27.86
C GLY A 69 39.52 2.42 -26.59
N ARG A 70 38.18 2.42 -26.73
CA ARG A 70 37.23 2.29 -25.61
C ARG A 70 36.78 0.84 -25.38
N LEU A 71 37.08 -0.03 -26.33
CA LEU A 71 36.89 -1.47 -26.26
C LEU A 71 38.25 -2.15 -26.46
N SER A 72 38.49 -3.23 -25.71
CA SER A 72 39.59 -4.18 -25.96
C SER A 72 39.02 -5.59 -25.91
N THR A 73 39.61 -6.51 -26.66
CA THR A 73 39.09 -7.86 -26.83
C THR A 73 40.11 -8.87 -26.34
N VAL A 74 39.65 -9.86 -25.58
CA VAL A 74 40.43 -10.98 -25.07
C VAL A 74 39.73 -12.26 -25.52
N PRO A 75 40.45 -13.30 -25.99
CA PRO A 75 39.82 -14.57 -26.33
C PRO A 75 38.99 -15.15 -25.17
N ALA A 76 37.82 -15.72 -25.48
CA ALA A 76 36.97 -16.37 -24.50
C ALA A 76 37.75 -17.47 -23.72
N GLY A 77 37.53 -17.55 -22.41
CA GLY A 77 38.21 -18.52 -21.53
C GLY A 77 39.61 -18.13 -21.02
N ARG A 78 40.08 -16.91 -21.30
CA ARG A 78 41.41 -16.42 -20.85
C ARG A 78 41.38 -15.44 -19.67
N TYR A 79 40.24 -15.22 -19.00
CA TYR A 79 40.22 -14.43 -17.78
C TYR A 79 40.67 -15.31 -16.60
N ALA A 80 41.58 -14.83 -15.76
CA ALA A 80 41.84 -15.43 -14.46
C ALA A 80 40.84 -14.84 -13.44
N PRO A 81 40.36 -15.60 -12.43
CA PRO A 81 39.46 -15.07 -11.42
C PRO A 81 39.97 -13.78 -10.74
N ALA A 82 41.29 -13.67 -10.54
CA ALA A 82 41.94 -12.48 -9.99
C ALA A 82 41.83 -11.24 -10.90
N ASP A 83 41.69 -11.43 -12.22
CA ASP A 83 41.55 -10.32 -13.17
C ASP A 83 40.21 -9.60 -13.00
N LEU A 84 39.20 -10.26 -12.43
CA LEU A 84 37.87 -9.66 -12.28
C LEU A 84 37.86 -8.49 -11.29
N ALA A 85 38.76 -8.49 -10.30
CA ALA A 85 38.86 -7.44 -9.27
C ALA A 85 39.19 -6.05 -9.83
N GLN A 86 39.72 -5.96 -11.06
CA GLN A 86 40.02 -4.67 -11.70
C GLN A 86 38.80 -3.99 -12.32
N PHE A 87 37.66 -4.67 -12.41
CA PHE A 87 36.45 -4.18 -13.05
C PHE A 87 35.46 -3.63 -12.02
N SER A 88 34.65 -2.67 -12.46
CA SER A 88 33.58 -2.08 -11.63
C SER A 88 32.23 -2.75 -11.84
N VAL A 89 32.10 -3.55 -12.89
CA VAL A 89 30.93 -4.36 -13.20
C VAL A 89 31.31 -5.48 -14.16
N VAL A 90 30.70 -6.66 -13.99
CA VAL A 90 30.84 -7.81 -14.89
C VAL A 90 29.48 -8.10 -15.54
N LEU A 91 29.45 -8.16 -16.87
CA LEU A 91 28.24 -8.47 -17.63
C LEU A 91 28.46 -9.77 -18.41
N VAL A 92 27.70 -10.81 -18.06
CA VAL A 92 27.79 -12.13 -18.70
C VAL A 92 26.66 -12.30 -19.69
N ALA A 93 26.99 -12.61 -20.94
CA ALA A 93 26.05 -12.72 -22.04
C ALA A 93 25.99 -14.15 -22.60
N GLY A 94 25.11 -14.97 -22.03
CA GLY A 94 24.75 -16.30 -22.56
C GLY A 94 25.82 -17.39 -22.41
N ALA A 95 25.51 -18.59 -22.92
CA ALA A 95 26.41 -19.74 -22.90
C ALA A 95 27.55 -19.53 -23.91
N THR A 96 28.73 -19.23 -23.40
CA THR A 96 29.97 -19.14 -24.18
C THR A 96 30.64 -20.51 -24.17
N PRO A 97 31.02 -21.09 -25.31
CA PRO A 97 31.73 -22.38 -25.34
C PRO A 97 32.99 -22.33 -24.46
N GLY A 98 33.05 -23.16 -23.41
CA GLY A 98 34.20 -23.23 -22.50
C GLY A 98 34.21 -22.22 -21.34
N VAL A 99 33.19 -21.37 -21.17
CA VAL A 99 33.06 -20.46 -20.01
C VAL A 99 31.74 -20.72 -19.29
N ASP A 100 31.83 -21.18 -18.04
CA ASP A 100 30.68 -21.43 -17.17
C ASP A 100 30.17 -20.11 -16.54
N PRO A 101 28.94 -19.64 -16.84
CA PRO A 101 28.37 -18.43 -16.26
C PRO A 101 28.27 -18.47 -14.73
N GLN A 102 28.08 -19.66 -14.13
CA GLN A 102 28.07 -19.80 -12.66
C GLN A 102 29.46 -19.60 -12.08
N ALA A 103 30.50 -20.08 -12.76
CA ALA A 103 31.88 -19.83 -12.36
C ALA A 103 32.22 -18.34 -12.43
N VAL A 104 31.84 -17.65 -13.51
CA VAL A 104 32.05 -16.20 -13.66
C VAL A 104 31.36 -15.41 -12.55
N ALA A 105 30.10 -15.73 -12.24
CA ALA A 105 29.35 -15.06 -11.17
C ALA A 105 30.01 -15.29 -9.79
N ARG A 106 30.41 -16.53 -9.50
CA ARG A 106 31.13 -16.87 -8.27
C ARG A 106 32.47 -16.13 -8.15
N ASP A 107 33.24 -16.04 -9.24
CA ASP A 107 34.52 -15.33 -9.26
C ASP A 107 34.33 -13.82 -9.06
N ALA A 108 33.29 -13.23 -9.70
CA ALA A 108 32.95 -11.82 -9.53
C ALA A 108 32.51 -11.49 -8.09
N HIS A 109 31.67 -12.34 -7.48
CA HIS A 109 31.28 -12.21 -6.08
C HIS A 109 32.49 -12.34 -5.14
N ALA A 110 33.39 -13.29 -5.40
CA ALA A 110 34.62 -13.45 -4.61
C ALA A 110 35.55 -12.24 -4.73
N ALA A 111 35.54 -11.54 -5.87
CA ALA A 111 36.26 -10.30 -6.09
C ALA A 111 35.53 -9.04 -5.58
N GLY A 112 34.30 -9.16 -5.08
CA GLY A 112 33.47 -8.02 -4.63
C GLY A 112 32.99 -7.12 -5.76
N VAL A 113 32.86 -7.64 -6.98
CA VAL A 113 32.46 -6.88 -8.17
C VAL A 113 31.04 -7.25 -8.56
N PRO A 114 30.12 -6.27 -8.75
CA PRO A 114 28.74 -6.55 -9.08
C PRO A 114 28.62 -7.20 -10.46
N VAL A 115 27.86 -8.28 -10.56
CA VAL A 115 27.68 -9.08 -11.76
C VAL A 115 26.22 -9.11 -12.23
N ASN A 116 26.02 -9.06 -13.55
CA ASN A 116 24.75 -9.38 -14.19
C ASN A 116 24.95 -10.53 -15.17
N VAL A 117 24.23 -11.63 -14.95
CA VAL A 117 24.17 -12.77 -15.87
C VAL A 117 22.88 -12.70 -16.66
N ALA A 118 23.01 -12.57 -17.98
CA ALA A 118 21.86 -12.40 -18.86
C ALA A 118 20.90 -13.60 -18.78
N GLY A 119 19.66 -13.32 -18.37
CA GLY A 119 18.61 -14.33 -18.28
C GLY A 119 18.64 -15.19 -17.03
N ASP A 120 19.59 -14.94 -16.11
CA ASP A 120 19.68 -15.66 -14.84
C ASP A 120 19.72 -14.67 -13.66
N ALA A 121 18.55 -14.44 -13.08
CA ALA A 121 18.39 -13.52 -11.96
C ALA A 121 19.04 -14.07 -10.67
N ALA A 122 19.16 -15.39 -10.51
CA ALA A 122 19.76 -15.99 -9.33
C ALA A 122 21.28 -15.79 -9.27
N LEU A 123 21.90 -15.63 -10.44
CA LEU A 123 23.33 -15.35 -10.58
C LEU A 123 23.66 -13.86 -10.73
N SER A 124 22.67 -12.96 -10.62
CA SER A 124 22.83 -11.54 -10.85
C SER A 124 22.62 -10.71 -9.58
N ASP A 125 23.51 -9.76 -9.30
CA ASP A 125 23.35 -8.76 -8.24
C ASP A 125 22.33 -7.67 -8.61
N PHE A 126 22.12 -7.47 -9.92
CA PHE A 126 21.18 -6.49 -10.46
C PHE A 126 20.58 -6.98 -11.77
N THR A 127 19.36 -6.53 -12.09
CA THR A 127 18.65 -6.90 -13.32
C THR A 127 18.62 -5.74 -14.31
N LEU A 128 18.71 -6.06 -15.60
CA LEU A 128 18.55 -5.10 -16.69
C LEU A 128 17.22 -5.40 -17.39
N MET A 129 16.30 -4.43 -17.42
CA MET A 129 14.98 -4.58 -18.03
C MET A 129 15.08 -4.79 -19.55
N PRO A 130 14.29 -5.70 -20.16
CA PRO A 130 14.19 -5.81 -21.60
C PRO A 130 13.72 -4.48 -22.19
N THR A 131 14.61 -3.81 -22.91
CA THR A 131 14.33 -2.53 -23.56
C THR A 131 14.85 -2.58 -24.99
N TYR A 132 13.95 -2.38 -25.94
CA TYR A 132 14.31 -2.07 -27.31
C TYR A 132 14.58 -0.57 -27.38
N ARG A 133 15.74 -0.21 -27.90
CA ARG A 133 16.08 1.16 -28.27
C ARG A 133 16.33 1.15 -29.77
N GLY A 134 15.37 1.67 -30.53
CA GLY A 134 15.60 1.96 -31.94
C GLY A 134 16.74 2.97 -32.08
N ALA A 135 17.36 3.03 -33.25
CA ALA A 135 18.50 3.92 -33.48
C ALA A 135 18.12 5.41 -33.45
N SER A 136 16.82 5.73 -33.30
CA SER A 136 16.30 7.09 -33.21
C SER A 136 14.97 7.15 -32.46
N SER A 137 15.02 7.64 -31.22
CA SER A 137 13.90 8.09 -30.37
C SER A 137 12.81 7.09 -29.93
N LEU A 138 12.63 5.94 -30.58
CA LEU A 138 11.67 4.93 -30.13
C LEU A 138 12.28 4.02 -29.06
N GLN A 139 11.78 4.10 -27.83
CA GLN A 139 12.10 3.17 -26.76
C GLN A 139 10.88 2.34 -26.40
N ILE A 140 11.02 1.02 -26.45
CA ILE A 140 9.96 0.08 -26.07
C ILE A 140 10.47 -0.76 -24.90
N ALA A 141 9.72 -0.71 -23.80
CA ALA A 141 9.98 -1.46 -22.59
C ALA A 141 8.85 -2.47 -22.38
N VAL A 142 9.18 -3.74 -22.17
CA VAL A 142 8.20 -4.76 -21.80
C VAL A 142 8.60 -5.36 -20.46
N THR A 143 7.67 -5.35 -19.52
CA THR A 143 7.84 -5.91 -18.18
C THR A 143 6.68 -6.83 -17.83
N THR A 144 6.97 -7.93 -17.17
CA THR A 144 6.01 -8.83 -16.55
C THR A 144 6.05 -8.70 -15.03
N ASN A 145 6.45 -7.53 -14.51
CA ASN A 145 6.77 -7.34 -13.08
C ASN A 145 7.85 -8.31 -12.55
N GLY A 146 8.81 -8.69 -13.39
CA GLY A 146 9.87 -9.66 -13.04
C GLY A 146 9.43 -11.13 -12.99
N VAL A 147 8.13 -11.42 -13.16
CA VAL A 147 7.56 -12.77 -13.04
C VAL A 147 7.99 -13.71 -14.17
N ALA A 148 8.20 -13.20 -15.39
CA ALA A 148 8.53 -13.98 -16.57
C ALA A 148 9.41 -13.19 -17.56
N PRO A 149 10.69 -12.93 -17.22
CA PRO A 149 11.60 -12.09 -18.03
C PRO A 149 11.86 -12.64 -19.44
N ARG A 150 11.79 -13.97 -19.63
CA ARG A 150 11.84 -14.59 -20.97
C ARG A 150 10.62 -14.26 -21.81
N VAL A 151 9.42 -14.26 -21.21
CA VAL A 151 8.17 -13.89 -21.89
C VAL A 151 8.19 -12.39 -22.22
N ALA A 152 8.63 -11.54 -21.29
CA ALA A 152 8.83 -10.11 -21.54
C ALA A 152 9.79 -9.87 -22.72
N SER A 153 10.87 -10.63 -22.80
CA SER A 153 11.84 -10.56 -23.90
C SER A 153 11.30 -11.10 -25.23
N GLN A 154 10.52 -12.18 -25.21
CA GLN A 154 9.87 -12.73 -26.41
C GLN A 154 8.81 -11.77 -26.95
N LEU A 155 7.96 -11.23 -26.07
CA LEU A 155 6.96 -10.21 -26.42
C LEU A 155 7.63 -8.96 -26.98
N LEU A 156 8.71 -8.48 -26.36
CA LEU A 156 9.49 -7.38 -26.91
C LEU A 156 10.03 -7.71 -28.31
N GLY A 157 10.53 -8.93 -28.51
CA GLY A 157 10.97 -9.41 -29.83
C GLY A 157 9.84 -9.45 -30.86
N GLU A 158 8.66 -9.96 -30.50
CA GLU A 158 7.48 -9.98 -31.37
C GLU A 158 6.97 -8.57 -31.71
N ILE A 159 6.96 -7.68 -30.72
CA ILE A 159 6.58 -6.27 -30.92
C ILE A 159 7.54 -5.64 -31.90
N VAL A 160 8.85 -5.76 -31.67
CA VAL A 160 9.88 -5.18 -32.53
C VAL A 160 9.83 -5.77 -33.94
N ASN A 161 9.64 -7.07 -34.10
CA ASN A 161 9.56 -7.73 -35.40
C ASN A 161 8.30 -7.36 -36.20
N LYS A 162 7.26 -6.84 -35.54
CA LYS A 162 6.04 -6.33 -36.18
C LYS A 162 6.12 -4.83 -36.49
N LEU A 163 7.13 -4.12 -35.98
CA LEU A 163 7.33 -2.72 -36.35
C LEU A 163 7.82 -2.67 -37.80
N PRO A 164 7.29 -1.75 -38.63
CA PRO A 164 7.81 -1.52 -39.96
C PRO A 164 9.31 -1.19 -39.90
N GLU A 165 10.15 -1.79 -40.76
CA GLU A 165 11.58 -1.41 -40.86
C GLU A 165 11.74 0.09 -41.19
N SER A 166 10.74 0.66 -41.88
CA SER A 166 10.67 2.08 -42.18
C SER A 166 10.28 2.94 -40.99
N LEU A 167 9.82 2.40 -39.85
CA LEU A 167 9.29 3.20 -38.75
C LEU A 167 10.37 4.07 -38.11
N ASP A 168 11.58 3.54 -37.93
CA ASP A 168 12.71 4.33 -37.39
C ASP A 168 13.14 5.44 -38.36
N ALA A 169 13.10 5.16 -39.68
CA ALA A 169 13.38 6.14 -40.72
C ALA A 169 12.26 7.17 -40.82
N GLN A 170 10.99 6.77 -40.74
CA GLN A 170 9.82 7.64 -40.77
C GLN A 170 9.71 8.50 -39.51
N LEU A 171 10.03 7.96 -38.32
CA LEU A 171 10.11 8.74 -37.09
C LEU A 171 11.30 9.71 -37.12
N ARG A 172 12.43 9.31 -37.73
CA ARG A 172 13.52 10.24 -38.06
C ARG A 172 13.08 11.30 -39.03
N ASP A 173 12.42 10.94 -40.11
CA ASP A 173 11.97 11.87 -41.15
C ASP A 173 10.89 12.78 -40.60
N VAL A 174 10.00 12.32 -39.71
CA VAL A 174 9.02 13.14 -39.00
C VAL A 174 9.69 14.03 -37.96
N ALA A 175 10.69 13.54 -37.23
CA ALA A 175 11.47 14.35 -36.28
C ALA A 175 12.33 15.39 -37.01
N LEU A 176 12.94 15.02 -38.14
CA LEU A 176 13.73 15.87 -39.01
C LEU A 176 12.80 16.86 -39.72
N LEU A 177 11.68 16.44 -40.33
CA LEU A 177 10.65 17.33 -40.89
C LEU A 177 10.08 18.25 -39.81
N SER A 178 9.86 17.79 -38.58
CA SER A 178 9.43 18.66 -37.47
C SER A 178 10.54 19.64 -37.07
N HIS A 179 11.80 19.21 -37.05
CA HIS A 179 12.95 20.05 -36.76
C HIS A 179 13.16 21.09 -37.87
N THR A 180 13.19 20.66 -39.12
CA THR A 180 13.33 21.48 -40.33
C THR A 180 12.11 22.38 -40.52
N ALA A 181 10.89 21.96 -40.19
CA ALA A 181 9.71 22.83 -40.20
C ALA A 181 9.77 23.88 -39.08
N ARG A 182 10.27 23.52 -37.89
CA ARG A 182 10.53 24.48 -36.80
C ARG A 182 11.67 25.45 -37.15
N GLU A 183 12.75 24.98 -37.78
CA GLU A 183 13.85 25.82 -38.25
C GLU A 183 13.44 26.70 -39.42
N ALA A 184 12.66 26.19 -40.37
CA ALA A 184 12.10 26.96 -41.47
C ALA A 184 11.08 27.99 -40.97
N ALA A 185 10.28 27.67 -39.95
CA ALA A 185 9.41 28.64 -39.28
C ALA A 185 10.22 29.72 -38.57
N ARG A 186 11.28 29.35 -37.84
CA ARG A 186 12.21 30.31 -37.18
C ARG A 186 12.97 31.17 -38.19
N GLN A 187 13.43 30.60 -39.30
CA GLN A 187 14.07 31.35 -40.38
C GLN A 187 13.08 32.25 -41.09
N ARG A 188 11.85 31.80 -41.35
CA ARG A 188 10.80 32.64 -41.93
C ARG A 188 10.44 33.79 -41.01
N ASP A 189 10.32 33.56 -39.71
CA ASP A 189 9.98 34.59 -38.72
C ASP A 189 11.18 35.52 -38.46
N SER A 190 12.42 35.02 -38.54
CA SER A 190 13.66 35.84 -38.53
C SER A 190 13.81 36.68 -39.81
N VAL A 191 13.44 36.14 -40.97
CA VAL A 191 13.48 36.85 -42.26
C VAL A 191 12.37 37.90 -42.29
N LEU A 192 11.15 37.57 -41.85
CA LEU A 192 10.05 38.53 -41.65
C LEU A 192 10.45 39.64 -40.65
N ALA A 193 11.09 39.31 -39.54
CA ALA A 193 11.60 40.30 -38.59
C ALA A 193 12.74 41.17 -39.17
N SER A 194 13.57 40.62 -40.06
CA SER A 194 14.63 41.39 -40.75
C SER A 194 14.11 42.26 -41.91
N ILE A 195 12.98 41.89 -42.51
CA ILE A 195 12.29 42.66 -43.56
C ILE A 195 11.43 43.77 -42.94
N LEU A 196 10.90 43.59 -41.72
CA LEU A 196 10.01 44.55 -41.06
C LEU A 196 10.71 45.69 -40.29
N VAL A 197 12.05 45.82 -40.36
CA VAL A 197 12.81 46.89 -39.67
C VAL A 197 13.43 47.94 -40.59
N SER A 198 13.22 47.89 -41.92
CA SER A 198 13.46 49.08 -42.75
C SER A 198 12.39 49.26 -43.81
N ASP A 199 11.38 50.08 -43.50
CA ASP A 199 10.99 51.16 -44.41
C ASP A 199 9.93 52.07 -43.77
N LYS A 200 10.38 53.27 -43.40
CA LYS A 200 9.56 54.48 -43.47
C LYS A 200 10.29 55.47 -44.36
N ALA A 201 9.94 55.52 -45.64
CA ALA A 201 9.98 56.76 -46.41
C ALA A 201 9.05 56.70 -47.64
N LYS A 202 7.97 57.50 -47.56
CA LYS A 202 7.33 58.29 -48.63
C LYS A 202 6.83 57.62 -49.92
N ASP A 203 5.51 57.72 -50.06
CA ASP A 203 4.73 58.28 -51.18
C ASP A 203 4.94 57.81 -52.65
N THR A 204 3.76 57.74 -53.29
CA THR A 204 3.39 57.86 -54.72
C THR A 204 3.27 56.63 -55.64
N GLU A 205 2.01 56.44 -56.05
CA GLU A 205 1.49 56.20 -57.42
C GLU A 205 1.51 54.82 -58.09
N ASP A 206 0.27 54.35 -58.29
CA ASP A 206 -0.39 53.84 -59.51
C ASP A 206 -0.09 52.48 -60.16
N ASP A 207 -1.20 51.98 -60.72
CA ASP A 207 -1.44 50.94 -61.72
C ASP A 207 -1.53 49.44 -61.31
N THR A 208 -2.75 48.93 -61.51
CA THR A 208 -3.11 47.53 -61.86
C THR A 208 -2.70 47.26 -63.34
N PRO A 209 -2.67 46.02 -63.92
CA PRO A 209 -3.41 44.80 -63.56
C PRO A 209 -2.69 43.43 -63.83
N ALA A 210 -3.45 42.34 -63.62
CA ALA A 210 -3.48 41.08 -64.39
C ALA A 210 -2.65 39.84 -63.95
N ALA A 211 -3.38 38.71 -63.89
CA ALA A 211 -2.91 37.32 -63.80
C ALA A 211 -2.19 36.85 -65.08
N PRO A 212 -1.54 35.66 -65.08
CA PRO A 212 -2.27 34.51 -65.63
C PRO A 212 -1.98 33.14 -64.98
N SER A 213 -2.91 32.23 -65.29
CA SER A 213 -2.96 30.77 -65.15
C SER A 213 -1.82 29.99 -65.82
N ALA A 214 -1.57 28.74 -65.40
CA ALA A 214 -1.65 27.54 -66.26
C ALA A 214 -1.40 26.22 -65.50
N ASP A 215 -2.20 25.23 -65.88
CA ASP A 215 -2.20 23.79 -65.55
C ASP A 215 -0.90 23.03 -65.86
N ALA A 216 -0.68 21.87 -65.21
CA ALA A 216 -0.59 20.55 -65.88
C ALA A 216 -0.29 19.36 -64.93
N THR A 217 -1.33 18.56 -64.71
CA THR A 217 -1.42 17.08 -64.82
C THR A 217 -0.46 16.10 -64.09
N ALA A 218 -1.09 15.27 -63.22
CA ALA A 218 -1.06 13.78 -63.11
C ALA A 218 0.28 13.09 -62.71
N THR A 219 0.37 12.11 -61.79
CA THR A 219 -0.49 10.95 -61.47
C THR A 219 -0.18 10.34 -60.08
N GLY A 220 -1.22 10.03 -59.29
CA GLY A 220 -1.43 8.76 -58.56
C GLY A 220 -0.63 8.39 -57.28
N THR A 221 -1.27 8.50 -56.10
CA THR A 221 -1.32 7.45 -55.03
C THR A 221 -2.33 7.89 -53.93
N PRO A 222 -2.97 6.96 -53.19
CA PRO A 222 -4.25 7.20 -52.51
C PRO A 222 -4.11 8.00 -51.21
N ALA A 223 -5.04 8.93 -51.02
CA ALA A 223 -5.21 9.68 -49.78
C ALA A 223 -5.60 8.75 -48.63
N LEU A 224 -4.86 8.82 -47.52
CA LEU A 224 -5.33 8.35 -46.21
C LEU A 224 -6.61 9.11 -45.87
N GLN A 225 -7.73 8.40 -45.87
CA GLN A 225 -8.98 8.89 -45.31
C GLN A 225 -8.76 9.25 -43.83
N THR A 226 -8.97 10.52 -43.51
CA THR A 226 -9.27 10.96 -42.16
C THR A 226 -10.48 10.15 -41.65
N PRO A 227 -10.41 9.46 -40.50
CA PRO A 227 -11.58 8.78 -39.97
C PRO A 227 -12.64 9.82 -39.63
N SER A 228 -13.84 9.63 -40.20
CA SER A 228 -15.06 10.33 -39.83
C SER A 228 -15.35 10.13 -38.34
N PRO A 229 -15.95 11.12 -37.66
CA PRO A 229 -16.24 11.03 -36.23
C PRO A 229 -17.34 9.98 -36.01
N GLU A 230 -17.00 8.86 -35.36
CA GLU A 230 -17.99 7.95 -34.84
C GLU A 230 -18.81 8.67 -33.76
N SER A 231 -20.12 8.70 -33.98
CA SER A 231 -21.13 9.21 -33.08
C SER A 231 -21.22 8.32 -31.84
N VAL A 232 -20.63 8.77 -30.74
CA VAL A 232 -21.02 8.34 -29.39
C VAL A 232 -22.11 9.29 -28.93
N ASP A 233 -23.36 8.88 -29.09
CA ASP A 233 -24.49 9.56 -28.45
C ASP A 233 -24.36 9.44 -26.92
N GLY A 234 -24.46 10.58 -26.22
CA GLY A 234 -24.80 10.58 -24.80
C GLY A 234 -23.98 11.44 -23.84
N ALA A 235 -23.45 12.60 -24.24
CA ALA A 235 -23.30 13.80 -23.39
C ALA A 235 -22.67 14.95 -24.19
N GLN A 236 -23.48 15.95 -24.57
CA GLN A 236 -22.95 17.23 -25.06
C GLN A 236 -22.22 17.93 -23.91
N HIS A 237 -20.90 17.76 -23.81
CA HIS A 237 -20.07 18.65 -22.99
C HIS A 237 -19.93 20.00 -23.72
N PRO A 238 -20.24 21.14 -23.07
CA PRO A 238 -20.17 22.44 -23.70
C PRO A 238 -18.75 22.74 -24.20
N THR A 239 -18.67 23.39 -25.36
CA THR A 239 -17.46 23.92 -25.98
C THR A 239 -16.59 24.66 -24.94
N PRO A 240 -15.24 24.44 -24.89
CA PRO A 240 -14.40 25.11 -23.90
C PRO A 240 -14.51 26.63 -24.04
N SER A 241 -14.69 27.29 -22.90
CA SER A 241 -15.13 28.67 -22.77
C SER A 241 -14.09 29.73 -23.15
N LEU A 242 -12.84 29.36 -23.47
CA LEU A 242 -11.72 30.28 -23.73
C LEU A 242 -11.28 30.26 -25.21
N ASP A 243 -11.32 31.43 -25.84
CA ASP A 243 -10.93 31.64 -27.26
C ASP A 243 -9.46 32.06 -27.36
N LEU A 244 -8.61 31.12 -27.79
CA LEU A 244 -7.17 31.35 -27.91
C LEU A 244 -6.83 32.36 -29.01
N ALA A 245 -7.70 32.58 -30.01
CA ALA A 245 -7.41 33.54 -31.07
C ALA A 245 -7.25 34.96 -30.52
N ARG A 246 -8.03 35.31 -29.49
CA ARG A 246 -7.96 36.62 -28.82
C ARG A 246 -6.71 36.81 -27.95
N LEU A 247 -6.03 35.73 -27.61
CA LEU A 247 -4.84 35.69 -26.74
C LEU A 247 -3.52 35.62 -27.53
N ARG A 248 -3.61 35.47 -28.86
CA ARG A 248 -2.47 35.44 -29.79
C ARG A 248 -1.92 36.81 -30.16
N ASP A 249 -2.66 37.89 -29.88
CA ASP A 249 -2.31 39.25 -30.33
C ASP A 249 -0.94 39.74 -29.78
N GLU A 250 -0.15 40.36 -30.67
CA GLU A 250 1.19 40.87 -30.39
C GLU A 250 1.21 42.11 -29.49
N SER A 251 0.04 42.73 -29.28
CA SER A 251 -0.15 43.92 -28.45
C SER A 251 0.08 43.70 -26.94
N GLY A 252 0.09 42.45 -26.47
CA GLY A 252 0.24 42.11 -25.04
C GLY A 252 -1.07 42.22 -24.24
N ALA A 253 -2.22 42.05 -24.88
CA ALA A 253 -3.53 42.18 -24.25
C ALA A 253 -3.76 41.14 -23.14
N GLN A 254 -4.26 41.61 -22.00
CA GLN A 254 -4.96 40.79 -21.01
C GLN A 254 -6.46 40.84 -21.33
N ILE A 255 -7.13 39.68 -21.31
CA ILE A 255 -8.58 39.64 -21.52
C ILE A 255 -9.27 39.22 -20.22
N ILE A 256 -10.42 39.82 -19.93
CA ILE A 256 -11.29 39.39 -18.85
C ILE A 256 -12.31 38.42 -19.45
N GLN A 257 -12.33 37.18 -18.96
CA GLN A 257 -13.20 36.14 -19.46
C GLN A 257 -13.64 35.21 -18.34
N ALA A 258 -14.88 34.72 -18.43
CA ALA A 258 -15.38 33.69 -17.53
C ALA A 258 -14.72 32.36 -17.88
N VAL A 259 -13.97 31.79 -16.93
CA VAL A 259 -13.21 30.56 -17.12
C VAL A 259 -13.22 29.75 -15.82
N ASP A 260 -13.23 28.43 -15.95
CA ASP A 260 -13.06 27.53 -14.81
C ASP A 260 -11.57 27.26 -14.50
N VAL A 261 -11.32 26.68 -13.34
CA VAL A 261 -9.97 26.38 -12.83
C VAL A 261 -9.17 25.45 -13.75
N GLN A 262 -9.82 24.46 -14.37
CA GLN A 262 -9.16 23.46 -15.21
C GLN A 262 -8.82 24.03 -16.59
N THR A 263 -9.71 24.83 -17.17
CA THR A 263 -9.47 25.54 -18.43
C THR A 263 -8.34 26.56 -18.27
N ALA A 264 -8.29 27.28 -17.14
CA ALA A 264 -7.24 28.25 -16.84
C ALA A 264 -5.84 27.61 -16.74
N SER A 265 -5.70 26.49 -16.00
CA SER A 265 -4.43 25.77 -15.89
C SER A 265 -4.05 25.06 -17.20
N SER A 266 -5.03 24.48 -17.90
CA SER A 266 -4.84 23.87 -19.23
C SER A 266 -4.34 24.87 -20.26
N TYR A 267 -4.80 26.12 -20.21
CA TYR A 267 -4.35 27.18 -21.12
C TYR A 267 -2.85 27.44 -20.98
N ILE A 268 -2.34 27.55 -19.75
CA ILE A 268 -0.91 27.74 -19.50
C ILE A 268 -0.13 26.49 -19.94
N ALA A 269 -0.63 25.29 -19.61
CA ALA A 269 -0.02 24.03 -20.03
C ALA A 269 0.13 23.95 -21.56
N HIS A 270 -0.93 24.28 -22.30
CA HIS A 270 -0.94 24.33 -23.76
C HIS A 270 0.00 25.41 -24.29
N SER A 271 -0.04 26.61 -23.71
CA SER A 271 0.71 27.78 -24.18
C SER A 271 2.22 27.63 -24.01
N LEU A 272 2.69 26.89 -22.99
CA LEU A 272 4.10 26.79 -22.64
C LEU A 272 4.73 25.41 -22.93
N SER A 273 4.00 24.48 -23.56
CA SER A 273 4.51 23.14 -23.91
C SER A 273 4.38 22.80 -25.40
N HIS A 274 5.13 21.79 -25.83
CA HIS A 274 4.98 21.15 -27.15
C HIS A 274 4.12 19.88 -27.04
N LEU A 275 4.17 19.22 -25.88
CA LEU A 275 3.45 17.99 -25.58
C LEU A 275 2.73 18.14 -24.24
N CYS A 276 1.44 17.82 -24.23
CA CYS A 276 0.62 17.80 -23.03
C CYS A 276 0.03 16.40 -22.81
N PHE A 277 0.36 15.77 -21.69
CA PHE A 277 -0.22 14.46 -21.35
C PHE A 277 -1.39 14.61 -20.37
N VAL A 278 -2.53 14.01 -20.70
CA VAL A 278 -3.77 14.12 -19.93
C VAL A 278 -4.09 12.78 -19.25
N TYR A 279 -3.88 12.69 -17.93
CA TYR A 279 -4.17 11.53 -17.09
C TYR A 279 -5.50 11.74 -16.35
N SER A 280 -6.59 11.37 -17.01
CA SER A 280 -7.96 11.54 -16.51
C SER A 280 -8.69 10.21 -16.58
N ALA A 281 -9.45 9.87 -15.52
CA ALA A 281 -10.40 8.78 -15.61
C ALA A 281 -11.56 9.17 -16.56
N PRO A 282 -12.24 8.19 -17.19
CA PRO A 282 -13.43 8.45 -17.99
C PRO A 282 -14.50 9.22 -17.18
N GLY A 283 -15.10 10.25 -17.77
CA GLY A 283 -16.19 11.02 -17.15
C GLY A 283 -15.77 12.18 -16.23
N GLN A 284 -14.48 12.37 -15.95
CA GLN A 284 -14.00 13.48 -15.07
C GLN A 284 -13.89 14.85 -15.76
N GLY A 285 -13.86 14.90 -17.10
CA GLY A 285 -13.75 16.16 -17.87
C GLY A 285 -12.40 16.87 -17.74
N LEU A 286 -11.40 16.25 -17.10
CA LEU A 286 -10.09 16.84 -16.87
C LEU A 286 -9.27 16.88 -18.18
N GLY A 287 -8.70 18.07 -18.47
CA GLY A 287 -7.85 18.29 -19.65
C GLY A 287 -8.59 18.33 -21.00
N GLU A 288 -9.92 18.37 -21.01
CA GLU A 288 -10.72 18.44 -22.25
C GLU A 288 -10.41 19.68 -23.07
N ALA A 289 -10.14 20.82 -22.43
CA ALA A 289 -9.77 22.06 -23.13
C ALA A 289 -8.47 21.88 -23.94
N ALA A 290 -7.42 21.31 -23.33
CA ALA A 290 -6.15 21.03 -24.01
C ALA A 290 -6.32 20.02 -25.16
N LEU A 291 -7.12 18.96 -24.96
CA LEU A 291 -7.44 17.99 -26.01
C LEU A 291 -8.23 18.63 -27.16
N ALA A 292 -9.18 19.52 -26.86
CA ALA A 292 -9.96 20.23 -27.86
C ALA A 292 -9.10 21.22 -28.67
N TRP A 293 -8.23 21.98 -28.03
CA TRP A 293 -7.29 22.88 -28.69
C TRP A 293 -6.29 22.12 -29.55
N SER A 294 -5.78 20.97 -29.08
CA SER A 294 -4.93 20.11 -29.91
C SER A 294 -5.65 19.57 -31.15
N ARG A 295 -6.92 19.13 -31.02
CA ARG A 295 -7.75 18.72 -32.18
C ARG A 295 -8.01 19.85 -33.18
N ARG A 296 -8.12 21.10 -32.70
CA ARG A 296 -8.26 22.31 -33.54
C ARG A 296 -6.94 22.83 -34.08
N ALA A 297 -5.83 22.17 -33.77
CA ALA A 297 -4.49 22.62 -34.11
C ALA A 297 -4.22 24.04 -33.59
N GLU A 298 -4.59 24.33 -32.35
CA GLU A 298 -4.27 25.63 -31.75
C GLU A 298 -2.77 25.73 -31.45
N LYS A 299 -2.16 26.84 -31.87
CA LYS A 299 -0.74 27.10 -31.62
C LYS A 299 -0.49 27.60 -30.21
N ASN A 300 0.67 27.24 -29.65
CA ASN A 300 1.14 27.72 -28.36
C ASN A 300 1.75 29.14 -28.44
N ALA A 301 2.29 29.62 -27.32
CA ALA A 301 2.90 30.94 -27.24
C ALA A 301 4.21 31.07 -28.04
N PHE A 302 4.78 29.96 -28.51
CA PHE A 302 5.94 29.92 -29.39
C PHE A 302 5.56 29.82 -30.88
N GLY A 303 4.27 29.88 -31.22
CA GLY A 303 3.79 29.73 -32.59
C GLY A 303 3.85 28.28 -33.13
N GLU A 304 4.10 27.31 -32.26
CA GLU A 304 4.21 25.88 -32.57
C GLU A 304 2.92 25.12 -32.26
N TRP A 305 2.68 24.01 -32.95
CA TRP A 305 1.53 23.13 -32.69
C TRP A 305 1.74 22.30 -31.43
N VAL A 306 0.66 22.06 -30.68
CA VAL A 306 0.68 21.28 -29.44
C VAL A 306 -0.06 19.96 -29.63
N SER A 307 0.58 18.85 -29.26
CA SER A 307 -0.09 17.55 -29.19
C SER A 307 -0.49 17.25 -27.76
N ALA A 308 -1.79 17.12 -27.54
CA ALA A 308 -2.36 16.68 -26.28
C ALA A 308 -2.77 15.21 -26.39
N LEU A 309 -2.28 14.37 -25.48
CA LEU A 309 -2.46 12.92 -25.52
C LEU A 309 -3.13 12.43 -24.25
N ARG A 310 -4.24 11.70 -24.40
CA ARG A 310 -4.90 11.03 -23.27
C ARG A 310 -4.09 9.81 -22.84
N MET A 311 -3.88 9.68 -21.54
CA MET A 311 -3.09 8.65 -20.90
C MET A 311 -3.88 7.95 -19.79
N GLU A 312 -3.49 6.71 -19.47
CA GLU A 312 -4.05 5.94 -18.37
C GLU A 312 -3.24 6.09 -17.09
N THR A 313 -3.93 6.17 -15.95
CA THR A 313 -3.32 6.19 -14.62
C THR A 313 -3.05 4.76 -14.15
N ARG A 314 -1.80 4.31 -14.28
CA ARG A 314 -1.32 2.99 -13.85
C ARG A 314 0.16 3.03 -13.48
N HIS A 315 0.68 1.94 -12.90
CA HIS A 315 2.11 1.83 -12.61
C HIS A 315 2.94 2.10 -13.87
N GLY A 316 3.88 3.05 -13.75
CA GLY A 316 4.71 3.50 -14.86
C GLY A 316 4.11 4.64 -15.69
N ALA A 317 2.95 5.19 -15.33
CA ALA A 317 2.31 6.34 -15.99
C ALA A 317 3.27 7.49 -16.29
N GLY A 318 4.21 7.78 -15.39
CA GLY A 318 5.19 8.86 -15.58
C GLY A 318 6.24 8.62 -16.68
N HIS A 319 6.45 7.38 -17.14
CA HIS A 319 7.53 7.09 -18.10
C HIS A 319 7.33 7.77 -19.46
N ALA A 320 6.09 8.03 -19.86
CA ALA A 320 5.80 8.82 -21.06
C ALA A 320 6.34 10.26 -20.93
N LEU A 321 6.19 10.87 -19.75
CA LEU A 321 6.73 12.20 -19.44
C LEU A 321 8.25 12.19 -19.55
N TRP A 322 8.90 11.19 -18.95
CA TRP A 322 10.35 11.02 -19.01
C TRP A 322 10.82 10.88 -20.46
N GLY A 323 10.21 9.98 -21.23
CA GLY A 323 10.59 9.72 -22.63
C GLY A 323 10.47 10.98 -23.48
N ALA A 324 9.37 11.72 -23.34
CA ALA A 324 9.16 12.98 -24.02
C ALA A 324 10.18 14.06 -23.62
N LEU A 325 10.49 14.22 -22.33
CA LEU A 325 11.52 15.14 -21.85
C LEU A 325 12.92 14.78 -22.38
N SER A 326 13.22 13.48 -22.48
CA SER A 326 14.50 12.99 -23.01
C SER A 326 14.71 13.31 -24.48
N SER A 327 13.62 13.61 -25.22
CA SER A 327 13.69 14.09 -26.62
C SER A 327 14.03 15.59 -26.74
N GLY A 328 14.12 16.33 -25.63
CA GLY A 328 14.28 17.78 -25.61
C GLY A 328 12.98 18.57 -25.80
N SER A 329 11.83 17.90 -25.79
CA SER A 329 10.52 18.56 -25.88
C SER A 329 10.16 19.29 -24.59
N LYS A 330 9.47 20.44 -24.69
CA LYS A 330 8.80 21.06 -23.55
C LYS A 330 7.53 20.28 -23.23
N VAL A 331 7.45 19.70 -22.04
CA VAL A 331 6.34 18.80 -21.65
C VAL A 331 5.58 19.37 -20.47
N ALA A 332 4.26 19.29 -20.54
CA ALA A 332 3.37 19.50 -19.40
C ALA A 332 2.46 18.27 -19.20
N ALA A 333 1.93 18.11 -18.01
CA ALA A 333 0.90 17.11 -17.75
C ALA A 333 -0.29 17.73 -17.03
N ILE A 334 -1.48 17.23 -17.35
CA ILE A 334 -2.73 17.51 -16.66
C ILE A 334 -3.19 16.17 -16.09
N ALA A 335 -3.35 16.07 -14.77
CA ALA A 335 -3.60 14.80 -14.11
C ALA A 335 -4.56 14.94 -12.93
N SER A 336 -5.31 13.89 -12.60
CA SER A 336 -5.93 13.82 -11.26
C SER A 336 -4.83 13.63 -10.21
N ALA A 337 -5.00 14.21 -9.02
CA ALA A 337 -4.10 14.00 -7.88
C ALA A 337 -3.89 12.51 -7.57
N ALA A 338 -4.91 11.66 -7.81
CA ALA A 338 -4.82 10.20 -7.70
C ALA A 338 -3.80 9.56 -8.65
N SER A 339 -3.32 10.30 -9.65
CA SER A 339 -2.27 9.84 -10.57
C SER A 339 -0.86 10.06 -10.04
N LEU A 340 -0.69 10.97 -9.07
CA LEU A 340 0.63 11.33 -8.54
C LEU A 340 1.35 10.16 -7.86
N PRO A 341 0.71 9.30 -7.05
CA PRO A 341 1.36 8.12 -6.46
C PRO A 341 2.02 7.20 -7.51
N TYR A 342 1.37 7.02 -8.66
CA TYR A 342 1.90 6.20 -9.77
C TYR A 342 3.04 6.88 -10.54
N MET A 343 3.23 8.18 -10.35
CA MET A 343 4.29 8.98 -10.98
C MET A 343 5.47 9.26 -10.04
N MET A 344 5.36 8.99 -8.73
CA MET A 344 6.39 9.32 -7.75
C MET A 344 7.80 8.84 -8.11
N PRO A 345 8.03 7.59 -8.56
CA PRO A 345 9.38 7.14 -8.93
C PRO A 345 9.97 7.95 -10.09
N VAL A 346 9.12 8.36 -11.04
CA VAL A 346 9.53 9.19 -12.16
C VAL A 346 9.80 10.62 -11.71
N LEU A 347 8.93 11.20 -10.89
CA LEU A 347 9.10 12.55 -10.35
C LEU A 347 10.43 12.69 -9.59
N ALA A 348 10.74 11.74 -8.70
CA ALA A 348 12.02 11.70 -8.01
C ALA A 348 13.21 11.57 -8.99
N GLY A 349 13.05 10.75 -10.03
CA GLY A 349 14.04 10.60 -11.10
C GLY A 349 14.25 11.86 -11.95
N LEU A 350 13.21 12.66 -12.16
CA LEU A 350 13.26 13.95 -12.86
C LEU A 350 13.90 15.04 -11.99
N VAL A 351 13.60 15.07 -10.69
CA VAL A 351 14.30 15.94 -9.71
C VAL A 351 15.80 15.66 -9.74
N ALA A 352 16.21 14.39 -9.64
CA ALA A 352 17.62 14.00 -9.65
C ALA A 352 18.37 14.38 -10.94
N ARG A 353 17.65 14.50 -12.06
CA ARG A 353 18.21 14.86 -13.38
C ARG A 353 18.00 16.33 -13.75
N LYS A 354 17.49 17.12 -12.81
CA LYS A 354 17.16 18.53 -13.01
C LYS A 354 16.32 18.76 -14.28
N GLN A 355 15.27 17.96 -14.45
CA GLN A 355 14.39 18.07 -15.61
C GLN A 355 13.18 18.97 -15.29
N PRO A 356 12.97 20.06 -16.05
CA PRO A 356 11.85 20.98 -15.83
C PRO A 356 10.57 20.39 -16.43
N ILE A 357 9.57 20.15 -15.57
CA ILE A 357 8.21 19.76 -15.99
C ILE A 357 7.19 20.34 -15.02
N VAL A 358 6.01 20.70 -15.53
CA VAL A 358 4.86 21.05 -14.70
C VAL A 358 3.77 20.00 -14.83
N ILE A 359 3.30 19.50 -13.69
CA ILE A 359 2.12 18.64 -13.59
C ILE A 359 1.01 19.45 -12.92
N HIS A 360 -0.02 19.79 -13.68
CA HIS A 360 -1.24 20.40 -13.15
C HIS A 360 -2.14 19.28 -12.62
N ALA A 361 -2.21 19.15 -11.30
CA ALA A 361 -2.90 18.07 -10.63
C ALA A 361 -4.20 18.56 -9.97
N ALA A 362 -5.33 18.10 -10.48
CA ALA A 362 -6.64 18.38 -9.92
C ALA A 362 -6.89 17.51 -8.68
N ALA A 363 -7.12 18.13 -7.53
CA ALA A 363 -7.42 17.46 -6.27
C ALA A 363 -8.86 16.89 -6.29
N GLN A 364 -9.11 15.89 -7.14
CA GLN A 364 -10.41 15.24 -7.32
C GLN A 364 -10.29 13.75 -6.98
N SER A 365 -11.20 13.25 -6.13
CA SER A 365 -11.32 11.82 -5.86
C SER A 365 -11.88 11.05 -7.06
N VAL A 366 -11.48 9.79 -7.23
CA VAL A 366 -12.00 8.89 -8.27
C VAL A 366 -13.51 8.64 -8.12
N ASP A 367 -14.02 8.70 -6.89
CA ASP A 367 -15.40 8.31 -6.54
C ASP A 367 -16.33 9.49 -6.20
N ALA A 368 -15.86 10.76 -6.22
CA ALA A 368 -16.68 11.89 -5.78
C ALA A 368 -16.42 13.22 -6.51
N ALA A 369 -17.48 14.01 -6.67
CA ALA A 369 -17.46 15.39 -7.15
C ALA A 369 -16.89 16.42 -6.13
N GLN A 370 -16.04 15.98 -5.20
CA GLN A 370 -15.53 16.80 -4.09
C GLN A 370 -14.00 16.90 -4.13
N THR A 371 -13.47 18.07 -3.74
CA THR A 371 -12.04 18.34 -3.69
C THR A 371 -11.37 17.52 -2.57
N ASP A 372 -10.35 16.71 -2.91
CA ASP A 372 -9.58 15.89 -1.97
C ASP A 372 -8.07 15.95 -2.31
N PHE A 373 -7.26 16.37 -1.33
CA PHE A 373 -5.80 16.51 -1.48
C PHE A 373 -5.00 15.31 -0.94
N ALA A 374 -5.64 14.24 -0.45
CA ALA A 374 -4.94 13.11 0.18
C ALA A 374 -3.85 12.52 -0.74
N ASP A 375 -4.17 12.20 -1.99
CA ASP A 375 -3.21 11.63 -2.93
C ASP A 375 -2.05 12.59 -3.28
N ALA A 376 -2.33 13.89 -3.29
CA ALA A 376 -1.31 14.91 -3.51
C ALA A 376 -0.32 15.01 -2.34
N PHE A 377 -0.81 14.85 -1.11
CA PHE A 377 0.05 14.89 0.08
C PHE A 377 1.03 13.71 0.15
N VAL A 378 0.63 12.52 -0.32
CA VAL A 378 1.54 11.36 -0.45
C VAL A 378 2.74 11.70 -1.35
N ALA A 379 2.50 12.47 -2.42
CA ALA A 379 3.53 12.82 -3.39
C ALA A 379 4.53 13.89 -2.92
N LEU A 380 4.30 14.56 -1.77
CA LEU A 380 5.20 15.60 -1.22
C LEU A 380 6.63 15.09 -0.92
N GLN A 381 6.82 13.78 -0.82
CA GLN A 381 8.11 13.14 -0.54
C GLN A 381 9.08 13.16 -1.75
N THR A 382 8.63 13.57 -2.94
CA THR A 382 9.41 13.50 -4.18
C THR A 382 10.47 14.59 -4.35
N ASN A 383 10.61 15.52 -3.39
CA ASN A 383 11.45 16.73 -3.49
C ASN A 383 11.13 17.64 -4.69
N ALA A 384 10.00 17.43 -5.37
CA ALA A 384 9.44 18.38 -6.32
C ALA A 384 8.87 19.61 -5.59
N VAL A 385 8.67 20.71 -6.32
CA VAL A 385 7.97 21.89 -5.79
C VAL A 385 6.47 21.62 -5.87
N PHE A 386 5.72 21.98 -4.82
CA PHE A 386 4.27 21.85 -4.79
C PHE A 386 3.65 23.22 -4.53
N LEU A 387 2.95 23.74 -5.53
CA LEU A 387 2.22 25.00 -5.47
C LEU A 387 0.72 24.74 -5.54
N ALA A 388 -0.10 25.55 -4.88
CA ALA A 388 -1.55 25.41 -4.85
C ALA A 388 -2.25 26.71 -5.23
N SER A 389 -3.37 26.58 -5.96
CA SER A 389 -4.25 27.70 -6.33
C SER A 389 -5.65 27.52 -5.77
N ALA A 390 -6.29 28.61 -5.36
CA ALA A 390 -7.61 28.57 -4.75
C ALA A 390 -8.78 28.99 -5.66
N THR A 391 -8.51 29.77 -6.70
CA THR A 391 -9.53 30.33 -7.61
C THR A 391 -9.12 30.17 -9.07
N ALA A 392 -10.03 30.40 -10.03
CA ALA A 392 -9.70 30.37 -11.45
C ALA A 392 -8.61 31.40 -11.84
N GLN A 393 -8.65 32.59 -11.23
CA GLN A 393 -7.60 33.61 -11.39
C GLN A 393 -6.25 33.11 -10.87
N GLU A 394 -6.22 32.54 -9.67
CA GLU A 394 -5.00 31.97 -9.11
C GLU A 394 -4.52 30.76 -9.91
N ALA A 395 -5.41 29.94 -10.45
CA ALA A 395 -5.05 28.77 -11.23
C ALA A 395 -4.29 29.17 -12.51
N HIS A 396 -4.68 30.26 -13.16
CA HIS A 396 -3.92 30.84 -14.26
C HIS A 396 -2.55 31.37 -13.78
N ASP A 397 -2.55 32.21 -12.75
CA ASP A 397 -1.36 32.94 -12.32
C ASP A 397 -0.31 32.00 -11.70
N VAL A 398 -0.72 31.08 -10.82
CA VAL A 398 0.13 30.07 -10.18
C VAL A 398 0.58 29.02 -11.19
N ALA A 399 -0.22 28.68 -12.21
CA ALA A 399 0.27 27.83 -13.30
C ALA A 399 1.43 28.52 -14.04
N LEU A 400 1.30 29.81 -14.36
CA LEU A 400 2.38 30.56 -15.02
C LEU A 400 3.64 30.62 -14.13
N ILE A 401 3.47 30.89 -12.83
CA ILE A 401 4.55 30.86 -11.84
C ILE A 401 5.19 29.46 -11.77
N ALA A 402 4.40 28.38 -11.79
CA ALA A 402 4.89 27.01 -11.75
C ALA A 402 5.80 26.70 -12.95
N HIS A 403 5.43 27.13 -14.16
CA HIS A 403 6.26 26.96 -15.35
C HIS A 403 7.56 27.79 -15.28
N ALA A 404 7.47 29.02 -14.79
CA ALA A 404 8.64 29.86 -14.56
C ALA A 404 9.61 29.25 -13.54
N VAL A 405 9.09 28.75 -12.41
CA VAL A 405 9.89 28.07 -11.36
C VAL A 405 10.49 26.77 -11.90
N ALA A 406 9.71 25.94 -12.60
CA ALA A 406 10.20 24.69 -13.17
C ALA A 406 11.37 24.93 -14.09
N HIS A 407 11.24 25.93 -14.98
CA HIS A 407 12.29 26.31 -15.92
C HIS A 407 13.52 26.90 -15.22
N ALA A 408 13.33 27.89 -14.35
CA ALA A 408 14.40 28.61 -13.67
C ALA A 408 15.20 27.73 -12.70
N ALA A 409 14.51 26.89 -11.91
CA ALA A 409 15.16 25.98 -10.96
C ALA A 409 15.56 24.63 -11.58
N SER A 410 15.11 24.33 -12.81
CA SER A 410 15.31 23.04 -13.47
C SER A 410 14.84 21.87 -12.60
N ILE A 411 13.63 21.96 -12.05
CA ILE A 411 13.03 20.92 -11.19
C ILE A 411 11.56 20.72 -11.56
N PRO A 412 11.01 19.52 -11.34
CA PRO A 412 9.57 19.29 -11.45
C PRO A 412 8.78 20.16 -10.48
N VAL A 413 7.67 20.73 -10.98
CA VAL A 413 6.69 21.45 -10.19
C VAL A 413 5.34 20.77 -10.34
N VAL A 414 4.69 20.47 -9.22
CA VAL A 414 3.31 20.00 -9.16
C VAL A 414 2.44 21.19 -8.77
N HIS A 415 1.55 21.60 -9.66
CA HIS A 415 0.56 22.65 -9.42
C HIS A 415 -0.77 22.02 -9.05
N LEU A 416 -1.15 22.10 -7.77
CA LEU A 416 -2.39 21.58 -7.22
C LEU A 416 -3.54 22.59 -7.44
N THR A 417 -4.60 22.12 -8.07
CA THR A 417 -5.82 22.91 -8.31
C THR A 417 -7.02 22.23 -7.65
N SER A 418 -8.13 22.95 -7.42
CA SER A 418 -9.37 22.32 -6.96
C SER A 418 -9.91 21.31 -7.99
N GLY A 419 -10.58 20.27 -7.49
CA GLY A 419 -11.05 19.12 -8.26
C GLY A 419 -12.36 19.32 -9.01
N GLY A 420 -12.76 20.57 -9.28
CA GLY A 420 -14.05 20.91 -9.86
C GLY A 420 -14.38 20.04 -11.08
N GLY A 421 -15.41 19.19 -10.95
CA GLY A 421 -15.93 18.39 -12.06
C GLY A 421 -16.61 19.28 -13.11
N ALA A 422 -17.30 18.66 -14.08
CA ALA A 422 -18.01 19.33 -15.18
C ALA A 422 -19.09 20.37 -14.77
N ALA A 423 -19.26 20.65 -13.47
CA ALA A 423 -20.19 21.60 -12.87
C ALA A 423 -19.51 22.79 -12.15
N ALA A 424 -18.19 22.96 -12.25
CA ALA A 424 -17.53 24.14 -11.68
C ALA A 424 -17.96 25.43 -12.42
N GLU A 425 -18.50 26.40 -11.68
CA GLU A 425 -18.98 27.64 -12.29
C GLU A 425 -17.79 28.48 -12.82
N PRO A 426 -17.82 28.91 -14.09
CA PRO A 426 -16.82 29.81 -14.63
C PRO A 426 -16.79 31.13 -13.85
N ALA A 427 -15.61 31.55 -13.41
CA ALA A 427 -15.41 32.82 -12.75
C ALA A 427 -14.69 33.81 -13.68
N SER A 428 -14.98 35.10 -13.53
CA SER A 428 -14.29 36.14 -14.28
C SER A 428 -12.81 36.18 -13.89
N ALA A 429 -11.93 35.85 -14.83
CA ALA A 429 -10.49 35.90 -14.65
C ALA A 429 -9.83 36.75 -15.75
N CYS A 430 -8.78 37.45 -15.35
CA CYS A 430 -7.87 38.18 -16.22
C CYS A 430 -6.80 37.21 -16.75
N ILE A 431 -6.96 36.82 -18.02
CA ILE A 431 -6.11 35.86 -18.72
C ILE A 431 -5.07 36.60 -19.54
N SER A 432 -3.80 36.24 -19.32
CA SER A 432 -2.65 36.87 -19.97
C SER A 432 -2.42 36.27 -21.35
N GLY A 433 -2.22 37.13 -22.36
CA GLY A 433 -1.87 36.71 -23.71
C GLY A 433 -0.49 36.07 -23.82
N HIS A 434 -0.27 35.29 -24.88
CA HIS A 434 0.92 34.48 -25.10
C HIS A 434 2.26 35.22 -24.90
N ARG A 435 2.36 36.45 -25.41
CA ARG A 435 3.58 37.27 -25.33
C ARG A 435 3.98 37.58 -23.88
N GLU A 436 3.01 37.88 -23.02
CA GLU A 436 3.28 38.19 -21.62
C GLU A 436 3.64 36.93 -20.81
N LEU A 437 3.11 35.76 -21.19
CA LEU A 437 3.51 34.48 -20.59
C LEU A 437 4.99 34.18 -20.84
N VAL A 438 5.44 34.27 -22.09
CA VAL A 438 6.84 33.99 -22.48
C VAL A 438 7.80 34.98 -21.83
N LYS A 439 7.50 36.28 -21.91
CA LYS A 439 8.30 37.33 -21.27
C LYS A 439 8.49 37.09 -19.77
N PHE A 440 7.42 36.68 -19.09
CA PHE A 440 7.48 36.43 -17.65
C PHE A 440 8.39 35.23 -17.34
N VAL A 441 8.23 34.10 -18.04
CA VAL A 441 9.07 32.90 -17.83
C VAL A 441 10.54 33.22 -18.08
N ASP A 442 10.84 33.94 -19.17
CA ASP A 442 12.22 34.32 -19.52
C ASP A 442 12.81 35.29 -18.49
N ALA A 443 12.03 36.25 -18.00
CA ALA A 443 12.47 37.21 -16.98
C ALA A 443 12.83 36.52 -15.65
N VAL A 444 12.02 35.56 -15.20
CA VAL A 444 12.30 34.78 -13.98
C VAL A 444 13.53 33.89 -14.17
N ALA A 445 13.67 33.23 -15.32
CA ALA A 445 14.83 32.40 -15.62
C ALA A 445 16.13 33.23 -15.66
N ALA A 446 16.10 34.41 -16.28
CA ALA A 446 17.24 35.33 -16.30
C ALA A 446 17.61 35.83 -14.90
N ALA A 447 16.61 36.16 -14.07
CA ALA A 447 16.84 36.58 -12.69
C ALA A 447 17.45 35.45 -11.83
N ALA A 448 16.93 34.22 -11.94
CA ALA A 448 17.47 33.08 -11.21
C ALA A 448 18.90 32.74 -11.65
N ALA A 449 19.20 32.85 -12.95
CA ALA A 449 20.55 32.65 -13.46
C ALA A 449 21.56 33.68 -12.91
N ALA A 450 21.11 34.91 -12.64
CA ALA A 450 21.95 35.96 -12.06
C ALA A 450 22.33 35.71 -10.59
N GLU A 451 21.51 34.98 -9.83
CA GLU A 451 21.81 34.59 -8.45
C GLU A 451 22.78 33.40 -8.33
N GLY A 452 23.08 32.72 -9.45
CA GLY A 452 24.10 31.68 -9.57
C GLY A 452 23.56 30.23 -9.46
N PRO A 453 24.41 29.20 -9.63
CA PRO A 453 23.98 27.80 -9.77
C PRO A 453 23.52 27.11 -8.46
N SER A 454 23.51 27.82 -7.33
CA SER A 454 23.23 27.28 -5.98
C SER A 454 21.94 27.82 -5.35
N VAL A 455 21.08 28.50 -6.12
CA VAL A 455 19.82 29.05 -5.62
C VAL A 455 18.91 27.91 -5.17
N ARG A 456 18.36 28.02 -3.95
CA ARG A 456 17.47 26.98 -3.44
C ARG A 456 16.12 27.10 -4.15
N PRO A 457 15.40 25.99 -4.39
CA PRO A 457 14.06 26.03 -4.96
C PRO A 457 13.11 27.02 -4.28
N ALA A 458 13.24 27.22 -2.97
CA ALA A 458 12.41 28.15 -2.19
C ALA A 458 12.66 29.61 -2.59
N ASP A 459 13.93 29.95 -2.84
CA ASP A 459 14.33 31.28 -3.25
C ASP A 459 13.83 31.56 -4.67
N VAL A 460 13.84 30.57 -5.56
CA VAL A 460 13.28 30.69 -6.92
C VAL A 460 11.75 30.89 -6.89
N VAL A 461 11.03 30.21 -5.98
CA VAL A 461 9.58 30.42 -5.82
C VAL A 461 9.30 31.86 -5.38
N GLU A 462 10.01 32.37 -4.37
CA GLU A 462 9.84 33.75 -3.90
C GLU A 462 10.22 34.78 -4.98
N LEU A 463 11.31 34.53 -5.70
CA LEU A 463 11.77 35.33 -6.83
C LEU A 463 10.68 35.41 -7.93
N ALA A 464 10.08 34.26 -8.27
CA ALA A 464 9.02 34.19 -9.27
C ALA A 464 7.77 34.96 -8.82
N LEU A 465 7.35 34.83 -7.55
CA LEU A 465 6.22 35.58 -6.97
C LEU A 465 6.48 37.09 -6.98
N ALA A 466 7.69 37.52 -6.64
CA ALA A 466 8.08 38.94 -6.65
C ALA A 466 8.12 39.53 -8.08
N HIS A 467 8.58 38.76 -9.07
CA HIS A 467 8.51 39.17 -10.47
C HIS A 467 7.09 39.18 -11.00
N PHE A 468 6.25 38.24 -10.57
CA PHE A 468 4.86 38.18 -10.98
C PHE A 468 4.12 39.44 -10.52
N THR A 469 4.34 39.83 -9.27
CA THR A 469 3.80 41.07 -8.70
C THR A 469 4.19 42.30 -9.52
N ARG A 470 5.46 42.40 -9.94
CA ARG A 470 5.96 43.52 -10.77
C ARG A 470 5.36 43.52 -12.18
N ALA A 471 5.18 42.35 -12.78
CA ALA A 471 4.71 42.22 -14.16
C ALA A 471 3.20 42.38 -14.30
N PHE A 472 2.42 41.84 -13.36
CA PHE A 472 0.97 41.72 -13.47
C PHE A 472 0.20 42.52 -12.41
N GLY A 473 0.89 43.16 -11.45
CA GLY A 473 0.28 44.01 -10.41
C GLY A 473 -0.48 43.26 -9.31
N ARG A 474 -0.73 41.95 -9.49
CA ARG A 474 -1.35 41.07 -8.48
C ARG A 474 -0.27 40.48 -7.59
N THR A 475 -0.43 40.61 -6.28
CA THR A 475 0.58 40.15 -5.30
C THR A 475 0.18 38.80 -4.73
N TYR A 476 1.12 37.86 -4.72
CA TYR A 476 0.97 36.54 -4.10
C TYR A 476 2.13 36.29 -3.15
N ARG A 477 1.85 35.56 -2.06
CA ARG A 477 2.86 35.05 -1.12
C ARG A 477 2.71 33.55 -0.95
N GLN A 478 3.82 32.88 -0.63
CA GLN A 478 3.84 31.45 -0.31
C GLN A 478 2.89 31.12 0.85
N LEU A 479 2.90 31.97 1.87
CA LEU A 479 2.04 31.91 3.06
C LEU A 479 1.41 33.28 3.27
N GLU A 480 0.12 33.41 2.94
CA GLU A 480 -0.60 34.69 3.03
C GLU A 480 -1.58 34.70 4.20
N TYR A 481 -1.39 35.66 5.11
CA TYR A 481 -2.29 35.89 6.22
C TYR A 481 -3.33 36.97 5.90
N SER A 482 -4.57 36.73 6.27
CA SER A 482 -5.67 37.69 6.20
C SER A 482 -6.53 37.61 7.46
N GLY A 483 -6.70 38.70 8.20
CA GLY A 483 -7.48 38.72 9.44
C GLY A 483 -7.05 39.83 10.40
N SER A 484 -7.53 39.76 11.65
CA SER A 484 -7.19 40.72 12.70
C SER A 484 -5.71 40.64 13.10
N THR A 485 -5.02 41.78 13.18
CA THR A 485 -3.64 41.83 13.72
C THR A 485 -3.55 41.45 15.20
N ALA A 486 -4.69 41.38 15.90
CA ALA A 486 -4.80 40.90 17.27
C ALA A 486 -5.23 39.43 17.35
N ALA A 487 -5.31 38.69 16.23
CA ALA A 487 -5.87 37.35 16.20
C ALA A 487 -5.20 36.35 17.14
N GLU A 488 -5.99 35.81 18.08
CA GLU A 488 -5.55 34.72 18.96
C GLU A 488 -5.71 33.34 18.31
N THR A 489 -6.69 33.20 17.40
CA THR A 489 -6.93 31.97 16.63
C THR A 489 -6.77 32.23 15.13
N VAL A 490 -5.95 31.42 14.46
CA VAL A 490 -5.73 31.52 13.01
C VAL A 490 -6.05 30.17 12.34
N PHE A 491 -6.87 30.20 11.29
CA PHE A 491 -7.22 29.03 10.50
C PHE A 491 -6.20 28.83 9.37
N VAL A 492 -5.63 27.64 9.22
CA VAL A 492 -4.66 27.32 8.17
C VAL A 492 -5.32 26.43 7.14
N ALA A 493 -5.27 26.81 5.87
CA ALA A 493 -5.94 26.08 4.80
C ALA A 493 -5.17 26.19 3.48
N ILE A 494 -5.51 25.33 2.52
CA ILE A 494 -4.92 25.26 1.17
C ILE A 494 -6.03 25.34 0.12
N GLY A 495 -5.72 25.95 -1.02
CA GLY A 495 -6.58 25.96 -2.19
C GLY A 495 -7.96 26.57 -1.89
N GLU A 496 -9.00 26.02 -2.50
CA GLU A 496 -10.37 26.52 -2.41
C GLU A 496 -10.88 26.64 -0.97
N THR A 497 -10.48 25.73 -0.08
CA THR A 497 -10.81 25.79 1.36
C THR A 497 -10.28 27.06 2.02
N ALA A 498 -9.11 27.56 1.61
CA ALA A 498 -8.57 28.81 2.11
C ALA A 498 -9.41 30.01 1.63
N SER A 499 -9.81 30.04 0.36
CA SER A 499 -10.68 31.09 -0.16
C SER A 499 -12.06 31.10 0.49
N HIS A 500 -12.67 29.93 0.70
CA HIS A 500 -13.94 29.83 1.42
C HIS A 500 -13.82 30.23 2.88
N ALA A 501 -12.71 29.88 3.55
CA ALA A 501 -12.46 30.34 4.92
C ALA A 501 -12.37 31.87 4.96
N GLN A 502 -11.60 32.48 4.07
CA GLN A 502 -11.46 33.94 3.97
C GLN A 502 -12.81 34.64 3.75
N ALA A 503 -13.67 34.10 2.88
CA ALA A 503 -15.00 34.64 2.62
C ALA A 503 -15.97 34.43 3.80
N ALA A 504 -15.82 33.35 4.55
CA ALA A 504 -16.69 33.02 5.69
C ALA A 504 -16.38 33.85 6.94
N LEU A 505 -15.11 34.25 7.18
CA LEU A 505 -14.70 34.94 8.40
C LEU A 505 -15.55 36.18 8.75
N PRO A 506 -15.81 37.12 7.82
CA PRO A 506 -16.61 38.31 8.13
C PRO A 506 -18.06 37.98 8.52
N VAL A 507 -18.63 36.95 7.91
CA VAL A 507 -20.03 36.53 8.09
C VAL A 507 -20.20 35.78 9.42
N VAL A 508 -19.28 34.89 9.73
CA VAL A 508 -19.35 34.01 10.90
C VAL A 508 -19.06 34.76 12.21
N LEU A 509 -18.24 35.82 12.17
CA LEU A 509 -17.55 36.27 13.39
C LEU A 509 -18.00 37.58 14.01
N LYS A 510 -18.83 38.40 13.35
CA LYS A 510 -19.31 39.71 13.89
C LYS A 510 -18.26 40.43 14.77
N GLN A 511 -17.01 40.55 14.31
CA GLN A 511 -15.85 41.12 15.04
C GLN A 511 -15.18 40.26 16.15
N ARG A 512 -14.85 38.99 15.91
CA ARG A 512 -13.83 38.27 16.73
C ARG A 512 -12.42 38.41 16.15
N ASP A 513 -11.43 38.47 17.03
CA ASP A 513 -9.99 38.50 16.70
C ASP A 513 -9.51 37.14 16.17
N THR A 514 -9.76 36.89 14.88
CA THR A 514 -9.27 35.69 14.18
C THR A 514 -8.70 36.04 12.81
N GLY A 515 -8.02 35.07 12.18
CA GLY A 515 -7.57 35.21 10.79
C GLY A 515 -7.44 33.87 10.07
N VAL A 516 -7.10 33.93 8.79
CA VAL A 516 -6.81 32.78 7.92
C VAL A 516 -5.39 32.92 7.37
N LEU A 517 -4.68 31.80 7.33
CA LEU A 517 -3.41 31.64 6.65
C LEU A 517 -3.62 30.71 5.44
N ASN A 518 -3.52 31.28 4.23
CA ASN A 518 -3.57 30.54 2.98
C ASN A 518 -2.17 30.00 2.63
N VAL A 519 -2.08 28.68 2.47
CA VAL A 519 -0.85 27.95 2.12
C VAL A 519 -0.82 27.70 0.61
N ARG A 520 0.00 28.47 -0.11
CA ARG A 520 0.19 28.33 -1.56
C ARG A 520 1.42 27.52 -1.93
N ALA A 521 2.47 27.50 -1.10
CA ALA A 521 3.62 26.63 -1.31
C ALA A 521 3.66 25.55 -0.23
N LEU A 522 3.41 24.30 -0.62
CA LEU A 522 3.55 23.14 0.28
C LEU A 522 4.99 22.67 0.34
N ARG A 523 5.67 22.66 -0.81
CA ARG A 523 7.09 22.35 -0.92
C ARG A 523 7.73 23.33 -1.90
N PRO A 524 8.91 23.87 -1.58
CA PRO A 524 9.64 23.73 -0.32
C PRO A 524 8.88 24.41 0.84
N TRP A 525 9.01 23.86 2.05
CA TRP A 525 8.34 24.38 3.25
C TRP A 525 9.29 25.29 4.05
N ASP A 526 8.81 26.45 4.48
CA ASP A 526 9.58 27.41 5.29
C ASP A 526 8.89 27.70 6.63
N HIS A 527 9.43 27.11 7.69
CA HIS A 527 8.91 27.29 9.06
C HIS A 527 9.06 28.74 9.57
N ALA A 528 10.13 29.44 9.17
CA ALA A 528 10.39 30.80 9.62
C ALA A 528 9.42 31.78 8.95
N GLN A 529 9.16 31.59 7.65
CA GLN A 529 8.18 32.38 6.92
C GLN A 529 6.77 32.18 7.48
N LEU A 530 6.40 30.95 7.86
CA LEU A 530 5.10 30.68 8.50
C LEU A 530 4.91 31.54 9.75
N LEU A 531 5.89 31.52 10.66
CA LEU A 531 5.80 32.26 11.91
C LEU A 531 5.83 33.77 11.71
N ALA A 532 6.59 34.25 10.73
CA ALA A 532 6.64 35.66 10.36
C ALA A 532 5.31 36.16 9.76
N SER A 533 4.55 35.29 9.12
CA SER A 533 3.22 35.61 8.58
C SER A 533 2.11 35.62 9.65
N LEU A 534 2.35 35.12 10.87
CA LEU A 534 1.35 35.07 11.94
C LEU A 534 1.41 36.31 12.86
N PRO A 535 0.25 36.79 13.37
CA PRO A 535 0.23 37.78 14.44
C PRO A 535 1.03 37.37 15.69
N ALA A 536 1.59 38.36 16.39
CA ALA A 536 2.32 38.12 17.64
C ALA A 536 1.40 37.50 18.72
N THR A 537 0.12 37.84 18.72
CA THR A 537 -0.89 37.38 19.70
C THR A 537 -1.45 35.99 19.43
N THR A 538 -1.04 35.32 18.33
CA THR A 538 -1.56 33.99 17.98
C THR A 538 -1.22 32.95 19.04
N LYS A 539 -2.26 32.31 19.57
CA LYS A 539 -2.19 31.24 20.59
C LYS A 539 -2.69 29.91 20.06
N ARG A 540 -3.52 29.91 19.00
CA ARG A 540 -4.14 28.72 18.43
C ARG A 540 -4.09 28.76 16.90
N LEU A 541 -3.68 27.65 16.29
CA LEU A 541 -3.77 27.40 14.86
C LEU A 541 -4.77 26.27 14.62
N VAL A 542 -5.73 26.46 13.71
CA VAL A 542 -6.71 25.44 13.33
C VAL A 542 -6.49 25.07 11.87
N VAL A 543 -5.95 23.90 11.60
CA VAL A 543 -5.70 23.42 10.23
C VAL A 543 -6.98 22.79 9.68
N LEU A 544 -7.54 23.39 8.63
CA LEU A 544 -8.73 22.91 7.94
C LEU A 544 -8.33 21.89 6.87
N ALA A 545 -8.45 20.60 7.22
CA ALA A 545 -8.12 19.50 6.32
C ALA A 545 -9.29 19.17 5.40
N SER A 546 -9.07 19.26 4.08
CA SER A 546 -10.02 18.85 3.05
C SER A 546 -9.64 17.46 2.51
N SER A 547 -9.94 16.44 3.30
CA SER A 547 -9.71 15.03 2.98
C SER A 547 -10.83 14.19 3.60
N LYS A 548 -11.39 13.24 2.85
CA LYS A 548 -12.35 12.26 3.40
C LYS A 548 -11.65 11.20 4.26
N ASP A 549 -10.40 10.92 3.95
CA ASP A 549 -9.59 9.99 4.72
C ASP A 549 -9.12 10.63 6.03
N THR A 550 -9.41 9.94 7.14
CA THR A 550 -8.83 10.20 8.47
C THR A 550 -7.41 9.63 8.60
N GLY A 551 -6.73 9.36 7.47
CA GLY A 551 -5.37 8.82 7.38
C GLY A 551 -4.25 9.87 7.23
N THR A 552 -3.01 9.36 7.17
CA THR A 552 -1.71 10.07 7.31
C THR A 552 -1.40 11.19 6.32
N ALA A 553 -2.18 11.34 5.24
CA ALA A 553 -1.89 12.30 4.18
C ALA A 553 -2.25 13.74 4.57
N ALA A 554 -3.44 13.97 5.15
CA ALA A 554 -3.83 15.28 5.70
C ALA A 554 -2.99 15.69 6.93
N ASP A 555 -2.36 14.72 7.59
CA ASP A 555 -1.42 14.97 8.68
C ASP A 555 -0.12 15.62 8.22
N ALA A 556 0.22 15.62 6.92
CA ALA A 556 1.44 16.25 6.44
C ALA A 556 1.44 17.77 6.66
N LEU A 557 0.37 18.47 6.25
CA LEU A 557 0.24 19.91 6.48
C LEU A 557 0.10 20.23 7.98
N VAL A 558 -0.66 19.41 8.72
CA VAL A 558 -0.78 19.56 10.18
C VAL A 558 0.57 19.41 10.87
N ALA A 559 1.36 18.41 10.48
CA ALA A 559 2.69 18.15 11.01
C ALA A 559 3.66 19.29 10.68
N ASP A 560 3.63 19.81 9.45
CA ASP A 560 4.47 20.93 9.03
C ASP A 560 4.16 22.23 9.80
N VAL A 561 2.87 22.51 10.02
CA VAL A 561 2.39 23.65 10.84
C VAL A 561 2.72 23.45 12.33
N ALA A 562 2.51 22.25 12.87
CA ALA A 562 2.84 21.91 14.25
C ALA A 562 4.35 22.02 14.50
N LEU A 563 5.17 21.53 13.57
CA LEU A 563 6.63 21.64 13.67
C LEU A 563 7.09 23.10 13.65
N ALA A 564 6.51 23.93 12.78
CA ALA A 564 6.80 25.38 12.77
C ALA A 564 6.42 26.04 14.10
N ALA A 565 5.22 25.74 14.63
CA ALA A 565 4.74 26.26 15.90
C ALA A 565 5.64 25.87 17.09
N ILE A 566 6.14 24.63 17.11
CA ILE A 566 7.04 24.12 18.16
C ILE A 566 8.42 24.76 18.08
N LEU A 567 9.03 24.81 16.89
CA LEU A 567 10.43 25.22 16.73
C LEU A 567 10.65 26.71 16.97
N GLY A 568 9.69 27.57 16.60
CA GLY A 568 9.94 29.02 16.66
C GLY A 568 9.28 29.79 17.79
N ARG A 569 8.44 29.17 18.64
CA ARG A 569 7.98 29.76 19.91
C ARG A 569 8.04 28.76 21.08
N PRO A 570 9.24 28.25 21.45
CA PRO A 570 9.38 27.23 22.48
C PRO A 570 8.92 27.67 23.87
N SER A 571 8.91 28.97 24.16
CA SER A 571 8.52 29.56 25.45
C SER A 571 7.04 29.99 25.52
N SER A 572 6.30 29.95 24.42
CA SER A 572 4.86 30.25 24.35
C SER A 572 4.18 29.40 23.25
N PRO A 573 3.91 28.11 23.52
CA PRO A 573 3.51 27.17 22.49
C PRO A 573 2.16 27.54 21.88
N ILE A 574 2.13 27.69 20.55
CA ILE A 574 0.91 27.87 19.77
C ILE A 574 0.22 26.50 19.67
N ARG A 575 -1.01 26.38 20.17
CA ARG A 575 -1.78 25.13 20.10
C ARG A 575 -2.25 24.88 18.68
N VAL A 576 -1.82 23.79 18.05
CA VAL A 576 -2.31 23.37 16.74
C VAL A 576 -3.45 22.37 16.91
N VAL A 577 -4.55 22.59 16.21
CA VAL A 577 -5.75 21.75 16.20
C VAL A 577 -6.08 21.41 14.76
N ARG A 578 -6.40 20.14 14.49
CA ARG A 578 -6.92 19.69 13.20
C ARG A 578 -8.45 19.77 13.22
N ASP A 579 -9.04 20.29 12.16
CA ASP A 579 -10.47 20.20 11.91
C ASP A 579 -10.71 19.69 10.48
N ASN A 580 -11.70 18.83 10.29
CA ASN A 580 -12.00 18.24 8.98
C ASN A 580 -13.16 19.00 8.35
N VAL A 581 -12.97 19.49 7.12
CA VAL A 581 -14.06 20.11 6.36
C VAL A 581 -14.63 19.07 5.40
N TYR A 582 -15.86 18.61 5.68
CA TYR A 582 -16.60 17.69 4.82
C TYR A 582 -17.33 18.47 3.72
N GLY A 583 -16.81 18.40 2.50
CA GLY A 583 -17.30 19.20 1.37
C GLY A 583 -16.57 20.54 1.30
N ALA A 584 -16.04 20.87 0.13
CA ALA A 584 -15.28 22.10 -0.08
C ALA A 584 -16.21 23.30 -0.35
N ASP A 585 -17.51 23.23 -0.10
CA ASP A 585 -18.39 24.38 -0.32
C ASP A 585 -18.26 25.41 0.82
N GLN A 586 -18.64 26.65 0.50
CA GLN A 586 -18.49 27.78 1.42
C GLN A 586 -19.28 27.60 2.72
N ALA A 587 -20.42 26.89 2.69
CA ALA A 587 -21.26 26.67 3.87
C ALA A 587 -20.66 25.63 4.81
N ALA A 588 -20.09 24.55 4.28
CA ALA A 588 -19.36 23.54 5.03
C ALA A 588 -18.13 24.13 5.73
N VAL A 589 -17.35 24.95 5.02
CA VAL A 589 -16.20 25.66 5.61
C VAL A 589 -16.65 26.64 6.70
N ALA A 590 -17.74 27.38 6.47
CA ALA A 590 -18.29 28.29 7.48
C ALA A 590 -18.76 27.54 8.74
N ASN A 591 -19.40 26.39 8.59
CA ASN A 591 -19.83 25.56 9.71
C ASN A 591 -18.63 24.93 10.45
N ALA A 592 -17.59 24.48 9.76
CA ALA A 592 -16.36 24.01 10.40
C ALA A 592 -15.70 25.11 11.24
N ILE A 593 -15.64 26.34 10.73
CA ILE A 593 -15.13 27.50 11.47
C ILE A 593 -15.99 27.79 12.72
N ARG A 594 -17.33 27.69 12.61
CA ARG A 594 -18.24 27.84 13.77
C ARG A 594 -17.96 26.79 14.85
N VAL A 595 -17.88 25.52 14.47
CA VAL A 595 -17.61 24.41 15.39
C VAL A 595 -16.24 24.57 16.04
N ALA A 596 -15.19 24.92 15.29
CA ALA A 596 -13.85 25.15 15.82
C ALA A 596 -13.79 26.26 16.90
N LEU A 597 -14.73 27.21 16.83
CA LEU A 597 -14.89 28.33 17.76
C LEU A 597 -15.93 28.08 18.86
N GLY A 598 -16.55 26.90 18.89
CA GLY A 598 -17.60 26.53 19.84
C GLY A 598 -18.93 27.25 19.60
N LEU A 599 -19.23 27.60 18.35
CA LEU A 599 -20.50 28.19 17.92
C LEU A 599 -21.39 27.10 17.28
N GLU A 600 -22.71 27.24 17.42
CA GLU A 600 -23.69 26.35 16.79
C GLU A 600 -23.62 26.44 15.24
N PRO A 601 -23.68 25.32 14.51
CA PRO A 601 -23.73 25.33 13.04
C PRO A 601 -25.07 25.87 12.52
N GLU A 602 -25.08 26.51 11.34
CA GLU A 602 -26.33 26.92 10.69
C GLU A 602 -26.97 25.75 9.93
N SER A 603 -28.30 25.62 10.03
CA SER A 603 -29.07 24.61 9.29
C SER A 603 -28.98 24.87 7.78
N ALA A 604 -28.44 23.92 7.02
CA ALA A 604 -28.34 24.02 5.57
C ALA A 604 -29.73 24.13 4.94
N SER A 605 -29.92 25.10 4.04
CA SER A 605 -31.07 25.13 3.14
C SER A 605 -31.04 23.87 2.28
N SER A 606 -32.16 23.15 2.28
CA SER A 606 -32.39 21.96 1.46
C SER A 606 -32.30 22.32 -0.01
N ASP A 607 -31.20 21.98 -0.68
CA ASP A 607 -31.13 21.65 -2.11
C ASP A 607 -29.68 21.29 -2.47
N ALA A 608 -29.24 20.06 -2.10
CA ALA A 608 -28.18 19.26 -2.73
C ALA A 608 -27.54 18.26 -1.74
N ALA A 609 -28.27 17.22 -1.33
CA ALA A 609 -27.69 15.93 -0.93
C ALA A 609 -28.80 14.90 -0.72
N GLY A 610 -28.98 14.01 -1.71
CA GLY A 610 -29.71 12.78 -1.52
C GLY A 610 -28.94 11.83 -0.59
N SER A 611 -29.63 11.41 0.47
CA SER A 611 -29.42 10.21 1.31
C SER A 611 -28.05 9.99 1.97
N ASN A 612 -27.89 10.45 3.23
CA ASN A 612 -27.92 9.57 4.42
C ASN A 612 -27.63 10.35 5.73
N ALA A 613 -28.31 11.48 5.94
CA ALA A 613 -28.24 12.26 7.18
C ALA A 613 -29.62 12.40 7.82
N ALA A 614 -30.25 11.27 8.16
CA ALA A 614 -31.51 11.27 8.89
C ALA A 614 -31.63 10.03 9.80
N ALA A 615 -30.75 9.94 10.80
CA ALA A 615 -30.96 9.06 11.95
C ALA A 615 -30.16 9.48 13.20
N ILE A 616 -29.85 10.77 13.38
CA ILE A 616 -29.19 11.26 14.60
C ILE A 616 -29.70 12.67 14.93
N ALA A 617 -30.97 12.79 15.30
CA ALA A 617 -31.48 13.99 15.97
C ALA A 617 -32.83 13.69 16.62
N LYS A 618 -32.79 13.17 17.85
CA LYS A 618 -33.70 13.48 18.97
C LYS A 618 -33.43 12.54 20.14
N GLY A 619 -32.93 13.10 21.22
CA GLY A 619 -32.67 12.42 22.48
C GLY A 619 -31.92 13.35 23.40
N GLU A 620 -32.67 14.21 24.08
CA GLU A 620 -32.20 15.19 25.06
C GLU A 620 -31.29 14.54 26.11
N ALA A 621 -30.13 15.14 26.35
CA ALA A 621 -29.28 14.83 27.50
C ALA A 621 -29.77 15.64 28.72
N PRO A 622 -29.99 15.02 29.89
CA PRO A 622 -30.16 15.77 31.12
C PRO A 622 -28.80 16.24 31.64
N ALA A 623 -28.75 17.51 32.01
CA ALA A 623 -27.62 18.13 32.69
C ALA A 623 -27.33 17.44 34.04
N ALA A 624 -26.08 17.03 34.24
CA ALA A 624 -25.54 16.74 35.58
C ALA A 624 -24.07 17.16 35.63
N ALA A 625 -23.76 17.99 36.62
CA ALA A 625 -22.47 18.62 36.86
C ALA A 625 -21.36 17.60 37.12
N ALA A 626 -20.27 17.68 36.36
CA ALA A 626 -19.02 16.99 36.67
C ALA A 626 -18.15 17.90 37.55
N ALA A 627 -18.24 17.70 38.87
CA ALA A 627 -17.23 18.16 39.81
C ALA A 627 -15.99 17.25 39.71
N ALA A 628 -14.82 17.86 39.52
CA ALA A 628 -13.54 17.18 39.52
C ALA A 628 -13.19 16.66 40.92
N VAL A 629 -12.90 15.36 41.04
CA VAL A 629 -12.17 14.78 42.17
C VAL A 629 -11.16 13.77 41.62
N ALA A 630 -9.89 14.00 41.91
CA ALA A 630 -8.78 13.15 41.50
C ALA A 630 -8.75 11.83 42.30
N PRO A 631 -8.49 10.66 41.67
CA PRO A 631 -8.14 9.45 42.38
C PRO A 631 -6.63 9.39 42.67
N ALA A 632 -6.30 8.78 43.82
CA ALA A 632 -4.95 8.67 44.37
C ALA A 632 -3.99 7.88 43.46
N ALA A 633 -2.74 8.33 43.45
CA ALA A 633 -1.68 7.87 42.56
C ALA A 633 -1.25 6.42 42.82
N VAL A 634 -1.48 5.57 41.82
CA VAL A 634 -0.53 4.54 41.38
C VAL A 634 -0.10 5.00 39.99
N GLU A 635 1.18 5.32 39.80
CA GLU A 635 1.63 5.80 38.49
C GLU A 635 1.51 4.66 37.45
N PRO A 636 0.79 4.87 36.33
CA PRO A 636 0.63 3.86 35.29
C PRO A 636 1.95 3.67 34.51
N ASN A 637 2.26 2.42 34.13
CA ASN A 637 3.39 2.10 33.25
C ASN A 637 3.09 2.40 31.76
N ALA A 638 2.04 3.18 31.50
CA ALA A 638 1.52 3.50 30.18
C ALA A 638 1.22 4.99 30.10
N ALA A 639 1.50 5.61 28.95
CA ALA A 639 1.28 7.02 28.70
C ALA A 639 0.68 7.23 27.32
N HIS A 640 -0.02 8.34 27.14
CA HIS A 640 -0.38 8.80 25.80
C HIS A 640 0.90 9.05 25.02
N ALA A 641 1.01 8.43 23.85
CA ALA A 641 2.23 8.50 23.07
C ALA A 641 2.25 9.80 22.27
N ASP A 642 3.35 10.56 22.38
CA ASP A 642 3.55 11.74 21.54
C ASP A 642 3.70 11.31 20.08
N THR A 643 2.74 11.68 19.25
CA THR A 643 2.71 11.39 17.81
C THR A 643 4.03 11.74 17.12
N LEU A 644 4.72 12.79 17.57
CA LEU A 644 6.03 13.19 17.04
C LEU A 644 7.13 12.17 17.37
N GLU A 645 7.13 11.64 18.59
CA GLU A 645 8.11 10.64 19.01
C GLU A 645 7.91 9.31 18.29
N ILE A 646 6.65 8.94 18.02
CA ILE A 646 6.29 7.76 17.23
C ILE A 646 6.72 7.95 15.77
N ALA A 647 6.43 9.11 15.17
CA ALA A 647 6.83 9.42 13.80
C ALA A 647 8.35 9.37 13.64
N LYS A 648 9.12 9.87 14.62
CA LYS A 648 10.60 9.74 14.65
C LYS A 648 11.04 8.27 14.69
N ARG A 649 10.42 7.47 15.56
CA ARG A 649 10.69 6.03 15.68
C ARG A 649 10.32 5.24 14.42
N LEU A 650 9.29 5.65 13.68
CA LEU A 650 8.89 5.03 12.42
C LEU A 650 9.78 5.47 11.25
N ALA A 651 10.18 6.75 11.21
CA ALA A 651 11.01 7.30 10.15
C ALA A 651 12.49 6.89 10.27
N PHE A 652 12.97 6.62 11.48
CA PHE A 652 14.37 6.26 11.76
C PHE A 652 14.47 4.99 12.62
N PRO A 653 14.00 3.83 12.14
CA PRO A 653 13.93 2.61 12.94
C PRO A 653 15.30 2.14 13.44
N GLU A 654 16.37 2.40 12.69
CA GLU A 654 17.75 2.08 13.08
C GLU A 654 18.27 2.98 14.21
N ALA A 655 17.83 4.24 14.26
CA ALA A 655 18.26 5.20 15.27
C ALA A 655 17.58 4.99 16.63
N PHE A 656 16.38 4.41 16.63
CA PHE A 656 15.56 4.19 17.82
C PHE A 656 15.38 2.70 18.18
N SER A 657 16.07 1.80 17.48
CA SER A 657 15.95 0.35 17.66
C SER A 657 14.50 -0.13 17.62
N THR A 658 13.70 0.47 16.74
CA THR A 658 12.27 0.19 16.63
C THR A 658 11.98 -0.76 15.49
N GLN A 659 11.15 -1.77 15.78
CA GLN A 659 10.75 -2.77 14.81
C GLN A 659 9.22 -2.80 14.73
N LEU A 660 8.70 -2.77 13.50
CA LEU A 660 7.29 -3.03 13.26
C LEU A 660 7.07 -4.54 13.31
N VAL A 661 6.51 -5.02 14.41
CA VAL A 661 6.19 -6.43 14.62
C VAL A 661 4.68 -6.63 14.73
N PRO A 662 4.07 -7.65 14.10
CA PRO A 662 2.66 -7.97 14.29
C PRO A 662 2.34 -8.21 15.78
N ARG A 663 3.19 -9.01 16.44
CA ARG A 663 3.19 -9.28 17.88
C ARG A 663 4.62 -9.39 18.40
N SER A 664 4.84 -8.93 19.63
CA SER A 664 6.13 -8.98 20.31
C SER A 664 6.25 -10.23 21.21
N GLY A 665 7.46 -10.78 21.36
CA GLY A 665 7.78 -11.79 22.39
C GLY A 665 7.74 -13.26 21.93
N GLU A 666 7.13 -13.58 20.80
CA GLU A 666 7.06 -14.96 20.25
C GLU A 666 7.42 -14.98 18.76
N LYS A 667 8.02 -16.08 18.28
CA LYS A 667 8.29 -16.29 16.85
C LYS A 667 6.95 -16.50 16.14
N THR A 668 6.53 -15.49 15.39
CA THR A 668 5.28 -15.50 14.64
C THR A 668 5.53 -15.42 13.14
N PHE A 669 4.56 -15.90 12.37
CA PHE A 669 4.56 -15.88 10.92
C PHE A 669 3.24 -15.28 10.45
N VAL A 670 3.26 -14.61 9.30
CA VAL A 670 2.05 -14.12 8.64
C VAL A 670 1.81 -15.01 7.44
N VAL A 671 0.76 -15.83 7.52
CA VAL A 671 0.34 -16.77 6.48
C VAL A 671 -0.92 -16.26 5.78
N LYS A 672 -1.21 -16.75 4.58
CA LYS A 672 -2.36 -16.29 3.78
C LYS A 672 -3.40 -17.39 3.65
N VAL A 673 -4.67 -17.08 3.82
CA VAL A 673 -5.75 -18.07 3.57
C VAL A 673 -5.77 -18.42 2.08
N SER A 674 -5.51 -19.69 1.77
CA SER A 674 -5.54 -20.23 0.41
C SER A 674 -6.87 -20.95 0.12
N ALA A 675 -7.43 -21.62 1.12
CA ALA A 675 -8.75 -22.25 1.02
C ALA A 675 -9.51 -22.18 2.34
N LEU A 676 -10.82 -22.04 2.26
CA LEU A 676 -11.74 -22.12 3.40
C LEU A 676 -13.01 -22.83 2.95
N ARG A 677 -13.30 -24.00 3.51
CA ARG A 677 -14.49 -24.79 3.17
C ARG A 677 -15.21 -25.29 4.41
N ARG A 678 -16.53 -25.25 4.38
CA ARG A 678 -17.36 -25.96 5.36
C ARG A 678 -17.39 -27.45 5.03
N MET A 679 -17.11 -28.28 6.02
CA MET A 679 -17.05 -29.74 5.95
C MET A 679 -18.38 -30.43 6.30
N THR A 680 -19.29 -29.73 6.96
CA THR A 680 -20.61 -30.24 7.34
C THR A 680 -21.71 -29.63 6.46
N PRO A 681 -22.85 -30.31 6.24
CA PRO A 681 -23.96 -29.69 5.53
C PRO A 681 -24.43 -28.38 6.20
N THR A 682 -24.92 -27.43 5.41
CA THR A 682 -25.46 -26.15 5.92
C THR A 682 -26.68 -26.33 6.80
N THR A 683 -27.40 -27.44 6.64
CA THR A 683 -28.55 -27.85 7.47
C THR A 683 -28.14 -28.44 8.82
N TYR A 684 -26.84 -28.68 9.05
CA TYR A 684 -26.34 -29.27 10.29
C TYR A 684 -26.02 -28.22 11.35
N ASP A 685 -26.33 -28.53 12.61
CA ASP A 685 -26.20 -27.63 13.76
C ASP A 685 -24.75 -27.18 14.00
N ARG A 686 -23.77 -28.05 13.72
CA ARG A 686 -22.35 -27.73 13.91
C ARG A 686 -21.67 -27.36 12.59
N ASN A 687 -21.01 -26.20 12.59
CA ASN A 687 -20.10 -25.80 11.52
C ASN A 687 -18.70 -26.36 11.80
N ILE A 688 -18.20 -27.21 10.92
CA ILE A 688 -16.80 -27.63 10.94
C ILE A 688 -16.20 -27.12 9.64
N ILE A 689 -15.11 -26.37 9.75
CA ILE A 689 -14.41 -25.77 8.63
C ILE A 689 -13.04 -26.44 8.46
N HIS A 690 -12.67 -26.63 7.21
CA HIS A 690 -11.31 -26.91 6.79
C HIS A 690 -10.72 -25.62 6.22
N ILE A 691 -9.57 -25.23 6.72
CA ILE A 691 -8.87 -24.02 6.29
C ILE A 691 -7.44 -24.38 5.93
N GLU A 692 -6.97 -23.83 4.83
CA GLU A 692 -5.61 -23.98 4.34
C GLU A 692 -4.93 -22.61 4.35
N PHE A 693 -3.69 -22.59 4.80
CA PHE A 693 -2.86 -21.39 4.77
C PHE A 693 -1.63 -21.62 3.91
N ASP A 694 -1.41 -20.74 2.94
CA ASP A 694 -0.18 -20.63 2.18
C ASP A 694 0.95 -20.12 3.09
N THR A 695 2.02 -20.91 3.16
CA THR A 695 3.23 -20.66 3.95
C THR A 695 4.45 -20.37 3.07
N GLN A 696 4.32 -20.32 1.75
CA GLN A 696 5.42 -20.04 0.85
C GLN A 696 6.03 -18.66 1.12
N GLY A 697 7.36 -18.60 1.15
CA GLY A 697 8.10 -17.37 1.43
C GLY A 697 8.00 -16.86 2.88
N THR A 698 7.25 -17.53 3.77
CA THR A 698 7.11 -17.12 5.19
C THR A 698 8.22 -17.65 6.09
N GLY A 699 8.93 -18.71 5.66
CA GLY A 699 9.89 -19.44 6.49
C GLY A 699 9.24 -20.28 7.60
N LEU A 700 7.91 -20.42 7.61
CA LEU A 700 7.21 -21.31 8.53
C LEU A 700 7.51 -22.76 8.14
N THR A 701 8.13 -23.48 9.07
CA THR A 701 8.29 -24.93 9.02
C THR A 701 7.54 -25.54 10.18
N TYR A 702 6.94 -26.70 9.96
CA TYR A 702 6.28 -27.46 11.01
C TYR A 702 6.55 -28.95 10.79
N GLU A 703 6.48 -29.72 11.86
CA GLU A 703 6.60 -31.16 11.83
C GLU A 703 5.25 -31.83 12.02
N ILE A 704 5.17 -33.11 11.64
CA ILE A 704 4.01 -33.94 11.92
C ILE A 704 3.68 -33.89 13.41
N GLY A 705 2.40 -33.70 13.73
CA GLY A 705 1.92 -33.60 15.10
C GLY A 705 1.86 -32.20 15.69
N ASP A 706 2.57 -31.22 15.12
CA ASP A 706 2.62 -29.88 15.68
C ASP A 706 1.23 -29.20 15.68
N ALA A 707 1.08 -28.22 16.55
CA ALA A 707 -0.10 -27.37 16.61
C ALA A 707 0.21 -25.97 16.05
N LEU A 708 -0.74 -25.43 15.28
CA LEU A 708 -0.70 -24.05 14.81
C LEU A 708 -1.45 -23.17 15.82
N GLY A 709 -0.71 -22.29 16.49
CA GLY A 709 -1.26 -21.23 17.33
C GLY A 709 -1.77 -20.08 16.46
N VAL A 710 -3.08 -19.98 16.28
CA VAL A 710 -3.72 -18.87 15.57
C VAL A 710 -3.99 -17.73 16.54
N PHE A 711 -3.53 -16.54 16.20
CA PHE A 711 -3.82 -15.35 16.98
C PHE A 711 -5.10 -14.66 16.46
N GLY A 712 -6.25 -15.10 16.98
CA GLY A 712 -7.54 -14.49 16.65
C GLY A 712 -7.67 -13.04 17.16
N HIS A 713 -8.56 -12.29 16.52
CA HIS A 713 -8.82 -10.88 16.87
C HIS A 713 -10.24 -10.69 17.41
N ASN A 714 -10.42 -9.68 18.26
CA ASN A 714 -11.77 -9.23 18.60
C ASN A 714 -12.47 -8.66 17.35
N ASP A 715 -13.80 -8.72 17.35
CA ASP A 715 -14.56 -8.16 16.25
C ASP A 715 -14.40 -6.65 16.18
N ALA A 716 -14.03 -6.12 15.02
CA ALA A 716 -13.87 -4.67 14.85
C ALA A 716 -15.20 -3.92 15.11
N THR A 717 -16.34 -4.50 14.72
CA THR A 717 -17.65 -3.89 14.96
C THR A 717 -17.97 -3.84 16.44
N GLN A 718 -17.76 -4.94 17.17
CA GLN A 718 -17.97 -4.96 18.62
C GLN A 718 -16.99 -4.03 19.36
N VAL A 719 -15.74 -3.94 18.93
CA VAL A 719 -14.75 -3.00 19.49
C VAL A 719 -15.19 -1.55 19.26
N ASN A 720 -15.64 -1.21 18.05
CA ASN A 720 -16.15 0.13 17.75
C ASN A 720 -17.38 0.49 18.59
N GLN A 721 -18.31 -0.46 18.77
CA GLN A 721 -19.47 -0.29 19.65
C GLN A 721 -19.04 -0.06 21.10
N PHE A 722 -18.10 -0.86 21.61
CA PHE A 722 -17.55 -0.67 22.95
C PHE A 722 -16.86 0.69 23.10
N CYS A 723 -16.04 1.13 22.13
CA CYS A 723 -15.42 2.46 22.16
C CYS A 723 -16.47 3.57 22.24
N ALA A 724 -17.55 3.49 21.46
CA ALA A 724 -18.63 4.47 21.48
C ALA A 724 -19.37 4.49 22.83
N GLN A 725 -19.72 3.33 23.39
CA GLN A 725 -20.42 3.20 24.67
C GLN A 725 -19.53 3.58 25.87
N TYR A 726 -18.24 3.25 25.78
CA TYR A 726 -17.27 3.55 26.83
C TYR A 726 -16.71 4.99 26.72
N GLY A 727 -16.88 5.67 25.58
CA GLY A 727 -16.38 7.04 25.37
C GLY A 727 -14.87 7.09 25.10
N LEU A 728 -14.36 6.14 24.31
CA LEU A 728 -12.96 6.06 23.89
C LEU A 728 -12.79 6.52 22.44
N ASP A 729 -11.74 7.29 22.17
CA ASP A 729 -11.29 7.58 20.82
C ASP A 729 -10.43 6.43 20.30
N GLY A 730 -10.97 5.64 19.36
CA GLY A 730 -10.29 4.49 18.77
C GLY A 730 -8.99 4.84 18.03
N SER A 731 -8.83 6.08 17.55
CA SER A 731 -7.65 6.54 16.81
C SER A 731 -6.48 6.94 17.70
N GLN A 732 -6.75 7.21 18.98
CA GLN A 732 -5.77 7.70 19.94
C GLN A 732 -4.60 6.71 20.13
N LEU A 733 -3.36 7.19 19.99
CA LEU A 733 -2.15 6.38 20.16
C LEU A 733 -1.74 6.29 21.64
N VAL A 734 -1.50 5.07 22.09
CA VAL A 734 -1.18 4.74 23.49
C VAL A 734 0.10 3.92 23.53
N ALA A 735 1.08 4.44 24.26
CA ALA A 735 2.31 3.72 24.61
C ALA A 735 2.09 3.00 25.94
N ALA A 736 2.27 1.68 25.95
CA ALA A 736 2.17 0.90 27.17
C ALA A 736 3.19 -0.23 27.18
N VAL A 737 3.68 -0.56 28.38
CA VAL A 737 4.46 -1.78 28.58
C VAL A 737 3.50 -2.93 28.86
N LYS A 738 3.48 -3.93 27.99
CA LYS A 738 2.73 -5.18 28.19
C LYS A 738 3.65 -6.35 27.89
N ASP A 739 3.64 -7.36 28.77
CA ASP A 739 4.50 -8.55 28.68
C ASP A 739 6.00 -8.20 28.60
N GLY A 740 6.42 -7.18 29.35
CA GLY A 740 7.82 -6.71 29.41
C GLY A 740 8.31 -5.96 28.17
N GLN A 741 7.42 -5.70 27.21
CA GLN A 741 7.76 -5.01 25.96
C GLN A 741 7.00 -3.68 25.86
N SER A 742 7.71 -2.60 25.53
CA SER A 742 7.10 -1.31 25.24
C SER A 742 6.45 -1.37 23.86
N GLN A 743 5.14 -1.11 23.81
CA GLN A 743 4.36 -1.16 22.58
C GLN A 743 3.58 0.14 22.41
N ILE A 744 3.47 0.60 21.17
CA ILE A 744 2.67 1.77 20.80
C ILE A 744 1.62 1.32 19.80
N ARG A 745 0.34 1.51 20.13
CA ARG A 745 -0.80 1.13 19.28
C ARG A 745 -1.94 2.13 19.45
N SER A 746 -2.83 2.21 18.47
CA SER A 746 -4.09 2.93 18.68
C SER A 746 -4.95 2.21 19.72
N VAL A 747 -5.84 2.93 20.41
CA VAL A 747 -6.85 2.36 21.32
C VAL A 747 -7.61 1.22 20.64
N HIS A 748 -8.06 1.46 19.40
CA HIS A 748 -8.72 0.43 18.60
C HIS A 748 -7.81 -0.80 18.42
N SER A 749 -6.55 -0.61 18.00
CA SER A 749 -5.63 -1.74 17.83
C SER A 749 -5.31 -2.47 19.14
N TRP A 750 -5.26 -1.78 20.28
CA TRP A 750 -5.10 -2.42 21.59
C TRP A 750 -6.30 -3.33 21.89
N LEU A 751 -7.51 -2.83 21.70
CA LEU A 751 -8.74 -3.59 21.96
C LEU A 751 -9.00 -4.70 20.92
N THR A 752 -8.57 -4.53 19.67
CA THR A 752 -8.75 -5.54 18.61
C THR A 752 -7.71 -6.66 18.70
N HIS A 753 -6.43 -6.30 18.88
CA HIS A 753 -5.31 -7.22 18.66
C HIS A 753 -4.58 -7.63 19.93
N ALA A 754 -4.64 -6.84 21.01
CA ALA A 754 -3.80 -7.07 22.17
C ALA A 754 -4.57 -7.52 23.42
N LEU A 755 -5.74 -6.93 23.70
CA LEU A 755 -6.50 -7.15 24.93
C LEU A 755 -7.68 -8.10 24.71
N ASP A 756 -7.85 -9.08 25.59
CA ASP A 756 -8.96 -10.03 25.59
C ASP A 756 -10.25 -9.40 26.14
N LEU A 757 -10.71 -8.32 25.49
CA LEU A 757 -11.85 -7.49 25.90
C LEU A 757 -13.16 -8.30 26.03
N PHE A 758 -13.40 -9.24 25.13
CA PHE A 758 -14.57 -10.13 25.17
C PHE A 758 -14.28 -11.47 25.88
N GLY A 759 -13.15 -11.54 26.59
CA GLY A 759 -12.75 -12.68 27.40
C GLY A 759 -13.36 -12.67 28.79
N ARG A 760 -13.04 -13.71 29.57
CA ARG A 760 -13.58 -13.96 30.91
C ARG A 760 -12.82 -13.16 31.99
N PRO A 761 -13.50 -12.28 32.74
CA PRO A 761 -12.88 -11.52 33.82
C PRO A 761 -12.57 -12.37 35.06
N SER A 762 -11.40 -12.12 35.67
CA SER A 762 -10.98 -12.80 36.90
C SER A 762 -11.63 -12.17 38.14
N LYS A 763 -11.70 -12.91 39.26
CA LYS A 763 -12.14 -12.32 40.55
C LYS A 763 -11.33 -11.08 40.94
N LYS A 764 -10.02 -11.08 40.64
CA LYS A 764 -9.14 -9.94 40.88
C LYS A 764 -9.57 -8.70 40.10
N PHE A 765 -10.06 -8.86 38.87
CA PHE A 765 -10.56 -7.75 38.06
C PHE A 765 -11.77 -7.08 38.73
N TYR A 766 -12.76 -7.85 39.21
CA TYR A 766 -13.92 -7.30 39.92
C TYR A 766 -13.51 -6.52 41.18
N ALA A 767 -12.57 -7.06 41.96
CA ALA A 767 -12.07 -6.40 43.17
C ALA A 767 -11.43 -5.04 42.86
N VAL A 768 -10.53 -5.00 41.87
CA VAL A 768 -9.83 -3.76 41.49
C VAL A 768 -10.78 -2.77 40.81
N LEU A 769 -11.73 -3.24 40.00
CA LEU A 769 -12.72 -2.38 39.36
C LEU A 769 -13.58 -1.61 40.38
N ALA A 770 -13.85 -2.22 41.54
CA ALA A 770 -14.61 -1.57 42.61
C ALA A 770 -13.97 -0.27 43.11
N ASP A 771 -12.65 -0.13 43.01
CA ASP A 771 -11.92 1.05 43.47
C ASP A 771 -12.02 2.22 42.49
N PHE A 772 -12.45 1.96 41.26
CA PHE A 772 -12.74 2.99 40.24
C PHE A 772 -14.22 3.43 40.24
N ALA A 773 -15.07 2.81 41.06
CA ALA A 773 -16.50 3.09 41.12
C ALA A 773 -16.79 4.36 41.92
N THR A 774 -17.42 5.36 41.29
CA THR A 774 -17.86 6.58 41.96
C THR A 774 -19.18 6.41 42.72
N ASP A 775 -20.01 5.44 42.32
CA ASP A 775 -21.22 5.07 43.07
C ASP A 775 -20.88 4.01 44.12
N ALA A 776 -21.08 4.36 45.40
CA ALA A 776 -20.85 3.49 46.54
C ALA A 776 -21.59 2.14 46.43
N LYS A 777 -22.83 2.14 45.88
CA LYS A 777 -23.61 0.90 45.72
C LYS A 777 -22.98 -0.05 44.71
N GLN A 778 -22.48 0.50 43.59
CA GLN A 778 -21.78 -0.29 42.58
C GLN A 778 -20.43 -0.80 43.11
N ALA A 779 -19.70 0.03 43.86
CA ALA A 779 -18.46 -0.36 44.51
C ALA A 779 -18.67 -1.53 45.50
N GLU A 780 -19.67 -1.42 46.38
CA GLU A 780 -20.05 -2.49 47.31
C GLU A 780 -20.47 -3.75 46.58
N ARG A 781 -21.25 -3.62 45.50
CA ARG A 781 -21.70 -4.76 44.70
C ARG A 781 -20.52 -5.50 44.04
N LEU A 782 -19.58 -4.77 43.45
CA LEU A 782 -18.37 -5.33 42.86
C LEU A 782 -17.53 -6.07 43.91
N ARG A 783 -17.35 -5.49 45.10
CA ARG A 783 -16.63 -6.15 46.22
C ARG A 783 -17.37 -7.39 46.70
N TRP A 784 -18.69 -7.32 46.87
CA TRP A 784 -19.52 -8.44 47.32
C TRP A 784 -19.40 -9.66 46.39
N LEU A 785 -19.36 -9.47 45.07
CA LEU A 785 -19.18 -10.55 44.09
C LEU A 785 -17.86 -11.32 44.27
N THR A 786 -16.88 -10.75 44.96
CA THR A 786 -15.59 -11.39 45.24
C THR A 786 -15.57 -12.18 46.55
N THR A 787 -16.59 -12.00 47.41
CA THR A 787 -16.70 -12.66 48.72
C THR A 787 -17.19 -14.12 48.63
N GLY A 788 -17.23 -14.81 49.78
CA GLY A 788 -17.82 -16.15 49.88
C GLY A 788 -19.32 -16.16 49.54
N GLU A 789 -20.07 -15.16 50.01
CA GLU A 789 -21.51 -15.03 49.77
C GLU A 789 -21.84 -14.76 48.29
N GLY A 790 -21.03 -13.93 47.63
CA GLY A 790 -21.18 -13.63 46.19
C GLY A 790 -20.66 -14.71 45.24
N SER A 791 -20.01 -15.75 45.75
CA SER A 791 -19.33 -16.78 44.96
C SER A 791 -20.28 -17.57 44.05
N ALA A 792 -21.52 -17.79 44.49
CA ALA A 792 -22.55 -18.47 43.68
C ALA A 792 -22.92 -17.65 42.43
N GLU A 793 -23.16 -16.35 42.59
CA GLU A 793 -23.47 -15.46 41.46
C GLU A 793 -22.25 -15.25 40.56
N PHE A 794 -21.05 -15.13 41.12
CA PHE A 794 -19.83 -15.08 40.31
C PHE A 794 -19.70 -16.32 39.41
N LYS A 795 -19.99 -17.53 39.94
CA LYS A 795 -20.00 -18.77 39.15
C LYS A 795 -21.09 -18.75 38.08
N ALA A 796 -22.27 -18.21 38.37
CA ALA A 796 -23.34 -18.06 37.38
C ALA A 796 -22.91 -17.10 36.24
N ARG A 797 -22.31 -15.95 36.56
CA ARG A 797 -21.77 -15.01 35.57
C ARG A 797 -20.68 -15.62 34.70
N VAL A 798 -19.84 -16.48 35.29
CA VAL A 798 -18.86 -17.27 34.55
C VAL A 798 -19.54 -18.24 33.58
N ALA A 799 -20.58 -18.95 34.03
CA ALA A 799 -21.34 -19.88 33.19
C ALA A 799 -22.07 -19.15 32.05
N ASP A 800 -22.56 -17.93 32.31
CA ASP A 800 -23.17 -17.04 31.32
C ASP A 800 -22.17 -16.32 30.42
N THR A 801 -20.87 -16.55 30.62
CA THR A 801 -19.78 -16.00 29.80
C THR A 801 -19.77 -14.47 29.77
N VAL A 802 -20.08 -13.84 30.90
CA VAL A 802 -19.97 -12.39 31.09
C VAL A 802 -18.53 -11.94 30.85
N THR A 803 -18.35 -10.94 29.98
CA THR A 803 -17.05 -10.47 29.49
C THR A 803 -16.51 -9.24 30.23
N TYR A 804 -15.27 -8.82 29.94
CA TYR A 804 -14.74 -7.56 30.50
C TYR A 804 -15.58 -6.37 30.03
N ALA A 805 -15.94 -6.33 28.74
CA ALA A 805 -16.82 -5.31 28.19
C ALA A 805 -18.18 -5.29 28.90
N ASP A 806 -18.80 -6.45 29.12
CA ASP A 806 -20.10 -6.54 29.80
C ASP A 806 -20.06 -5.92 31.21
N ILE A 807 -19.04 -6.22 32.01
CA ILE A 807 -18.89 -5.67 33.37
C ILE A 807 -18.63 -4.16 33.33
N LEU A 808 -17.75 -3.71 32.43
CA LEU A 808 -17.39 -2.30 32.30
C LEU A 808 -18.60 -1.43 31.89
N LEU A 809 -19.55 -2.01 31.16
CA LEU A 809 -20.80 -1.36 30.79
C LEU A 809 -21.90 -1.52 31.86
N GLU A 810 -21.97 -2.66 32.55
CA GLU A 810 -22.92 -2.90 33.66
C GLU A 810 -22.64 -1.96 34.85
N PHE A 811 -21.37 -1.82 35.24
CA PHE A 811 -20.95 -0.97 36.35
C PHE A 811 -20.46 0.39 35.84
N ALA A 812 -21.37 1.16 35.24
CA ALA A 812 -21.05 2.41 34.53
C ALA A 812 -20.36 3.49 35.39
N SER A 813 -20.44 3.42 36.72
CA SER A 813 -19.72 4.32 37.63
C SER A 813 -18.24 3.94 37.83
N ALA A 814 -17.88 2.69 37.53
CA ALA A 814 -16.52 2.16 37.59
C ALA A 814 -15.81 2.42 36.27
N ARG A 815 -15.17 3.58 36.16
CA ARG A 815 -14.57 4.08 34.91
C ARG A 815 -13.04 4.22 34.98
N PRO A 816 -12.27 3.11 34.99
CA PRO A 816 -10.84 3.16 34.77
C PRO A 816 -10.47 3.91 33.48
N SER A 817 -9.36 4.65 33.50
CA SER A 817 -8.80 5.21 32.26
C SER A 817 -8.33 4.10 31.33
N PHE A 818 -8.19 4.40 30.04
CA PHE A 818 -7.73 3.40 29.06
C PHE A 818 -6.36 2.78 29.44
N LEU A 819 -5.47 3.58 30.02
CA LEU A 819 -4.16 3.12 30.49
C LEU A 819 -4.30 2.03 31.59
N HIS A 820 -5.23 2.21 32.52
CA HIS A 820 -5.56 1.17 33.50
C HIS A 820 -6.19 -0.05 32.83
N LEU A 821 -7.03 0.12 31.81
CA LEU A 821 -7.61 -1.02 31.08
C LEU A 821 -6.52 -1.89 30.42
N VAL A 822 -5.47 -1.28 29.85
CA VAL A 822 -4.33 -2.01 29.29
C VAL A 822 -3.64 -2.88 30.34
N GLU A 823 -3.55 -2.43 31.59
CA GLU A 823 -2.96 -3.21 32.69
C GLU A 823 -3.90 -4.30 33.21
N LEU A 824 -5.18 -3.98 33.37
CA LEU A 824 -6.19 -4.83 34.02
C LEU A 824 -6.72 -5.97 33.14
N ILE A 825 -6.83 -5.75 31.83
CA ILE A 825 -7.35 -6.74 30.88
C ILE A 825 -6.23 -7.70 30.46
N ALA A 826 -6.55 -9.00 30.41
CA ALA A 826 -5.60 -10.03 30.00
C ALA A 826 -5.24 -9.89 28.51
N PRO A 827 -4.01 -10.26 28.08
CA PRO A 827 -3.67 -10.26 26.66
C PRO A 827 -4.37 -11.40 25.90
N ILE A 828 -4.66 -11.18 24.62
CA ILE A 828 -5.16 -12.23 23.72
C ILE A 828 -4.05 -13.27 23.51
N LYS A 829 -4.35 -14.52 23.87
CA LYS A 829 -3.45 -15.67 23.70
C LYS A 829 -3.73 -16.39 22.37
N PRO A 830 -2.71 -17.02 21.75
CA PRO A 830 -2.95 -17.84 20.57
C PRO A 830 -3.83 -19.04 20.91
N ARG A 831 -4.75 -19.37 20.01
CA ARG A 831 -5.53 -20.61 20.09
C ARG A 831 -4.84 -21.68 19.25
N HIS A 832 -4.46 -22.77 19.90
CA HIS A 832 -3.76 -23.87 19.24
C HIS A 832 -4.77 -24.82 18.59
N TYR A 833 -4.48 -25.18 17.34
CA TYR A 833 -5.19 -26.18 16.57
C TYR A 833 -4.19 -27.20 16.07
N SER A 834 -4.47 -28.49 16.24
CA SER A 834 -3.63 -29.56 15.69
C SER A 834 -3.60 -29.44 14.16
N ILE A 835 -2.41 -29.52 13.57
CA ILE A 835 -2.24 -29.37 12.11
C ILE A 835 -2.83 -30.60 11.40
N ALA A 836 -3.59 -30.35 10.34
CA ALA A 836 -4.34 -31.34 9.57
C ALA A 836 -3.68 -31.74 8.24
N SER A 837 -2.39 -31.45 8.08
CA SER A 837 -1.61 -31.74 6.88
C SER A 837 -0.19 -32.21 7.16
N SER A 838 0.37 -33.05 6.30
CA SER A 838 1.82 -33.30 6.24
C SER A 838 2.53 -32.24 5.41
N ALA A 839 3.64 -31.68 5.93
CA ALA A 839 4.49 -30.74 5.19
C ALA A 839 5.17 -31.41 3.97
N ARG A 840 5.29 -32.75 3.97
CA ARG A 840 5.83 -33.53 2.85
C ARG A 840 4.80 -33.72 1.74
N MET A 841 3.53 -33.89 2.09
CA MET A 841 2.44 -33.97 1.11
C MET A 841 2.04 -32.60 0.58
N HIS A 842 2.05 -31.58 1.44
CA HIS A 842 1.61 -30.23 1.13
C HIS A 842 2.72 -29.20 1.38
N PRO A 843 3.81 -29.22 0.59
CA PRO A 843 4.91 -28.29 0.78
C PRO A 843 4.44 -26.84 0.56
N GLY A 844 4.71 -25.97 1.54
CA GLY A 844 4.27 -24.57 1.49
C GLY A 844 2.80 -24.35 1.85
N SER A 845 2.11 -25.33 2.44
CA SER A 845 0.75 -25.17 2.96
C SER A 845 0.60 -25.80 4.35
N VAL A 846 -0.23 -25.20 5.20
CA VAL A 846 -0.61 -25.77 6.50
C VAL A 846 -2.12 -25.75 6.65
N HIS A 847 -2.69 -26.91 6.99
CA HIS A 847 -4.15 -27.10 7.03
C HIS A 847 -4.65 -27.22 8.47
N LEU A 848 -5.85 -26.75 8.75
CA LEU A 848 -6.55 -26.97 10.02
C LEU A 848 -7.94 -27.57 9.80
N CYS A 849 -8.42 -28.32 10.78
CA CYS A 849 -9.79 -28.79 10.89
C CYS A 849 -10.40 -28.21 12.17
N VAL A 850 -11.31 -27.25 12.04
CA VAL A 850 -11.79 -26.42 13.14
C VAL A 850 -13.29 -26.53 13.27
N VAL A 851 -13.80 -26.74 14.48
CA VAL A 851 -15.23 -26.65 14.78
C VAL A 851 -15.50 -25.24 15.28
N THR A 852 -16.46 -24.55 14.67
CA THR A 852 -16.88 -23.26 15.22
C THR A 852 -17.57 -23.47 16.55
N VAL A 853 -17.49 -22.46 17.42
CA VAL A 853 -18.04 -22.56 18.77
C VAL A 853 -19.04 -21.44 18.91
N ASP A 854 -20.29 -21.81 19.11
CA ASP A 854 -21.38 -20.93 19.49
C ASP A 854 -22.26 -21.61 20.55
N TRP A 855 -22.94 -20.80 21.36
CA TRP A 855 -23.90 -21.25 22.35
C TRP A 855 -24.83 -20.10 22.72
N THR A 856 -26.00 -20.43 23.25
CA THR A 856 -26.91 -19.44 23.83
C THR A 856 -26.71 -19.42 25.34
N ASN A 857 -26.45 -18.25 25.93
CA ASN A 857 -26.34 -18.12 27.39
C ASN A 857 -27.73 -18.14 28.07
N SER A 858 -27.78 -18.08 29.42
CA SER A 858 -29.05 -18.12 30.14
C SER A 858 -30.00 -16.95 29.83
N ARG A 859 -29.48 -15.85 29.25
CA ARG A 859 -30.23 -14.65 28.85
C ARG A 859 -30.82 -14.76 27.43
N GLY A 860 -30.56 -15.84 26.71
CA GLY A 860 -30.99 -16.00 25.33
C GLY A 860 -30.06 -15.33 24.30
N GLU A 861 -28.90 -14.83 24.71
CA GLU A 861 -27.95 -14.17 23.83
C GLU A 861 -27.03 -15.20 23.16
N LEU A 862 -26.83 -15.04 21.84
CA LEU A 862 -25.86 -15.84 21.10
C LEU A 862 -24.44 -15.41 21.47
N ARG A 863 -23.65 -16.35 21.97
CA ARG A 863 -22.23 -16.18 22.29
C ARG A 863 -21.41 -17.06 21.37
N THR A 864 -20.19 -16.62 21.06
CA THR A 864 -19.31 -17.28 20.10
C THR A 864 -17.88 -17.33 20.64
N GLY A 865 -17.12 -18.34 20.20
CA GLY A 865 -15.70 -18.41 20.47
C GLY A 865 -14.94 -17.35 19.66
N GLN A 866 -14.11 -16.53 20.32
CA GLN A 866 -13.37 -15.44 19.69
C GLN A 866 -12.56 -15.90 18.46
N CYS A 867 -11.67 -16.89 18.63
CA CYS A 867 -10.78 -17.32 17.55
C CYS A 867 -11.52 -18.08 16.45
N THR A 868 -12.53 -18.89 16.80
CA THR A 868 -13.30 -19.64 15.81
C THR A 868 -14.21 -18.73 14.99
N ARG A 869 -14.83 -17.72 15.61
CA ARG A 869 -15.57 -16.67 14.90
C ARG A 869 -14.65 -15.87 13.97
N TYR A 870 -13.44 -15.54 14.44
CA TYR A 870 -12.43 -14.88 13.60
C TYR A 870 -12.10 -15.75 12.37
N LEU A 871 -11.79 -17.04 12.55
CA LEU A 871 -11.50 -17.96 11.45
C LEU A 871 -12.67 -18.12 10.47
N ASP A 872 -13.91 -18.17 10.98
CA ASP A 872 -15.13 -18.31 10.17
C ASP A 872 -15.45 -17.03 9.36
N SER A 873 -14.91 -15.87 9.76
CA SER A 873 -15.07 -14.60 9.04
C SER A 873 -14.02 -14.35 7.95
N LEU A 874 -13.01 -15.20 7.81
CA LEU A 874 -11.91 -14.99 6.87
C LEU A 874 -12.34 -15.26 5.43
N ALA A 875 -11.73 -14.53 4.49
CA ALA A 875 -11.80 -14.77 3.07
C ALA A 875 -10.47 -15.30 2.51
N ILE A 876 -10.52 -16.00 1.38
CA ILE A 876 -9.33 -16.34 0.60
C ILE A 876 -8.60 -15.03 0.26
N GLY A 877 -7.33 -14.93 0.61
CA GLY A 877 -6.62 -13.66 0.52
C GLY A 877 -6.14 -13.12 1.86
N ASP A 878 -6.90 -13.39 2.92
CA ASP A 878 -6.67 -12.76 4.21
C ASP A 878 -5.38 -13.24 4.86
N ARG A 879 -4.76 -12.35 5.63
CA ARG A 879 -3.52 -12.60 6.33
C ARG A 879 -3.79 -12.95 7.78
N VAL A 880 -3.19 -14.03 8.25
CA VAL A 880 -3.35 -14.53 9.61
C VAL A 880 -1.99 -14.63 10.29
N THR A 881 -1.89 -14.06 11.49
CA THR A 881 -0.70 -14.25 12.33
C THR A 881 -0.80 -15.60 13.05
N VAL A 882 0.22 -16.42 12.89
CA VAL A 882 0.31 -17.76 13.47
C VAL A 882 1.66 -17.99 14.15
N GLY A 883 1.70 -18.92 15.09
CA GLY A 883 2.92 -19.49 15.67
C GLY A 883 2.86 -21.01 15.62
N VAL A 884 4.02 -21.67 15.55
CA VAL A 884 4.09 -23.14 15.60
C VAL A 884 4.45 -23.56 17.02
N LYS A 885 3.67 -24.49 17.58
CA LYS A 885 3.92 -25.07 18.88
C LYS A 885 4.21 -26.57 18.72
N PRO A 886 5.41 -27.03 19.10
CA PRO A 886 5.73 -28.46 19.10
C PRO A 886 4.74 -29.26 19.97
N SER A 887 4.36 -30.43 19.48
CA SER A 887 3.54 -31.41 20.23
C SER A 887 4.30 -32.70 20.47
N VAL A 888 3.85 -33.47 21.47
CA VAL A 888 4.28 -34.87 21.69
C VAL A 888 3.59 -35.84 20.74
N MET A 889 2.61 -35.39 19.95
CA MET A 889 1.87 -36.21 18.98
C MET A 889 2.70 -36.52 17.73
N LYS A 890 3.83 -37.21 17.88
CA LYS A 890 4.75 -37.58 16.79
C LYS A 890 4.51 -39.01 16.32
N LEU A 891 4.77 -39.29 15.05
CA LEU A 891 4.82 -40.66 14.54
C LEU A 891 5.96 -41.46 15.20
N PRO A 892 5.87 -42.80 15.25
CA PRO A 892 6.94 -43.63 15.80
C PRO A 892 8.27 -43.44 15.04
N PRO A 893 9.43 -43.66 15.69
CA PRO A 893 10.73 -43.45 15.06
C PRO A 893 10.98 -44.30 13.81
N LEU A 894 10.44 -45.53 13.77
CA LEU A 894 10.60 -46.43 12.63
C LEU A 894 9.34 -46.44 11.77
N ASP A 895 9.55 -46.34 10.46
CA ASP A 895 8.43 -46.35 9.53
C ASP A 895 7.68 -47.71 9.55
N SER A 896 8.33 -48.81 9.88
CA SER A 896 7.68 -50.12 9.93
C SER A 896 6.79 -50.34 11.17
N GLN A 897 6.85 -49.47 12.19
CA GLN A 897 6.07 -49.63 13.42
C GLN A 897 4.57 -49.38 13.19
N PRO A 898 3.67 -50.21 13.76
CA PRO A 898 2.23 -50.00 13.69
C PRO A 898 1.77 -48.69 14.33
N VAL A 899 0.75 -48.06 13.73
CA VAL A 899 0.16 -46.82 14.22
C VAL A 899 -1.35 -47.02 14.43
N ILE A 900 -1.82 -46.88 15.67
CA ILE A 900 -3.23 -46.97 16.03
C ILE A 900 -3.74 -45.58 16.44
N MET A 901 -4.73 -45.08 15.73
CA MET A 901 -5.27 -43.73 15.87
C MET A 901 -6.73 -43.80 16.27
N ALA A 902 -7.14 -43.02 17.27
CA ALA A 902 -8.52 -42.87 17.67
C ALA A 902 -8.90 -41.38 17.64
N GLY A 903 -9.71 -40.99 16.65
CA GLY A 903 -10.04 -39.60 16.40
C GLY A 903 -11.54 -39.33 16.41
N LEU A 904 -11.94 -38.31 17.17
CA LEU A 904 -13.34 -37.93 17.36
C LEU A 904 -13.59 -36.52 16.83
N GLY A 905 -14.48 -36.38 15.84
CA GLY A 905 -14.78 -35.10 15.21
C GLY A 905 -13.52 -34.40 14.71
N THR A 906 -13.26 -33.16 15.15
CA THR A 906 -12.05 -32.39 14.77
C THR A 906 -10.74 -32.98 15.29
N GLY A 907 -10.79 -33.93 16.23
CA GLY A 907 -9.61 -34.74 16.61
C GLY A 907 -9.05 -35.59 15.46
N MET A 908 -9.69 -35.57 14.29
CA MET A 908 -9.17 -36.15 13.06
C MET A 908 -8.01 -35.37 12.43
N ALA A 909 -7.82 -34.10 12.80
CA ALA A 909 -6.76 -33.26 12.24
C ALA A 909 -5.37 -33.93 12.25
N PRO A 910 -4.78 -34.30 13.40
CA PRO A 910 -3.44 -34.88 13.40
C PRO A 910 -3.39 -36.23 12.67
N PHE A 911 -4.46 -37.01 12.67
CA PHE A 911 -4.49 -38.32 12.02
C PHE A 911 -4.55 -38.24 10.51
N ARG A 912 -5.22 -37.22 9.96
CA ARG A 912 -5.10 -36.91 8.53
C ARG A 912 -3.64 -36.62 8.17
N ALA A 913 -2.95 -35.80 8.95
CA ALA A 913 -1.53 -35.50 8.73
C ALA A 913 -0.63 -36.75 8.84
N PHE A 914 -0.91 -37.64 9.80
CA PHE A 914 -0.17 -38.90 9.95
C PHE A 914 -0.34 -39.81 8.74
N ILE A 915 -1.58 -39.98 8.25
CA ILE A 915 -1.87 -40.81 7.08
C ILE A 915 -1.21 -40.21 5.84
N GLU A 916 -1.29 -38.89 5.67
CA GLU A 916 -0.60 -38.18 4.58
C GLU A 916 0.92 -38.37 4.62
N GLU A 917 1.56 -38.26 5.80
CA GLU A 917 3.01 -38.50 5.92
C GLU A 917 3.36 -39.93 5.51
N ARG A 918 2.60 -40.91 5.99
CA ARG A 918 2.81 -42.33 5.66
C ARG A 918 2.57 -42.62 4.20
N ALA A 919 1.58 -41.98 3.58
CA ALA A 919 1.34 -42.03 2.14
C ALA A 919 2.56 -41.52 1.37
N ALA A 920 3.10 -40.36 1.76
CA ALA A 920 4.28 -39.79 1.13
C ALA A 920 5.52 -40.70 1.28
N ARG A 921 5.73 -41.32 2.45
CA ARG A 921 6.83 -42.27 2.68
C ARG A 921 6.68 -43.51 1.80
N LYS A 922 5.47 -44.08 1.71
CA LYS A 922 5.17 -45.22 0.85
C LYS A 922 5.41 -44.91 -0.62
N LEU A 923 5.02 -43.71 -1.08
CA LEU A 923 5.30 -43.23 -2.45
C LEU A 923 6.80 -43.07 -2.73
N GLN A 924 7.61 -42.82 -1.70
CA GLN A 924 9.07 -42.80 -1.79
C GLN A 924 9.71 -44.20 -1.74
N GLY A 925 8.90 -45.27 -1.75
CA GLY A 925 9.36 -46.66 -1.70
C GLY A 925 9.81 -47.11 -0.30
N VAL A 926 9.49 -46.37 0.75
CA VAL A 926 9.74 -46.77 2.13
C VAL A 926 8.67 -47.75 2.57
N ASP A 927 9.07 -48.87 3.17
CA ASP A 927 8.15 -49.82 3.78
C ASP A 927 7.50 -49.21 5.02
N VAL A 928 6.17 -49.18 5.05
CA VAL A 928 5.38 -48.54 6.11
C VAL A 928 4.55 -49.58 6.85
N GLY A 929 4.58 -49.51 8.18
CA GLY A 929 3.82 -50.38 9.06
C GLY A 929 2.31 -50.18 8.94
N PRO A 930 1.52 -51.12 9.47
CA PRO A 930 0.07 -51.06 9.38
C PRO A 930 -0.49 -49.84 10.14
N MET A 931 -1.50 -49.21 9.55
CA MET A 931 -2.22 -48.09 10.16
C MET A 931 -3.67 -48.46 10.45
N THR A 932 -4.11 -48.21 11.68
CA THR A 932 -5.50 -48.43 12.11
C THR A 932 -6.12 -47.11 12.56
N LEU A 933 -7.26 -46.74 11.99
CA LEU A 933 -8.03 -45.55 12.37
C LEU A 933 -9.39 -45.94 12.95
N TYR A 934 -9.63 -45.59 14.21
CA TYR A 934 -10.95 -45.56 14.84
C TYR A 934 -11.53 -44.14 14.72
N PHE A 935 -12.47 -43.97 13.80
CA PHE A 935 -13.18 -42.73 13.56
C PHE A 935 -14.49 -42.70 14.33
N GLY A 936 -14.78 -41.60 15.05
CA GLY A 936 -16.09 -41.41 15.69
C GLY A 936 -16.73 -40.05 15.42
N SER A 937 -18.02 -40.06 15.08
CA SER A 937 -18.83 -38.84 14.95
C SER A 937 -20.31 -39.09 15.26
N ARG A 938 -21.17 -38.05 15.13
CA ARG A 938 -22.61 -38.20 15.37
C ARG A 938 -23.30 -38.99 14.26
N HIS A 939 -23.12 -38.55 13.01
CA HIS A 939 -23.80 -39.08 11.84
C HIS A 939 -22.83 -39.20 10.67
N ARG A 940 -22.93 -40.31 9.92
CA ARG A 940 -22.10 -40.51 8.72
C ARG A 940 -22.37 -39.44 7.67
N ALA A 941 -23.64 -39.17 7.38
CA ALA A 941 -24.05 -38.23 6.32
C ALA A 941 -23.71 -36.76 6.63
N MET A 942 -23.49 -36.41 7.90
CA MET A 942 -23.33 -35.02 8.33
C MET A 942 -21.91 -34.66 8.78
N GLU A 943 -21.17 -35.62 9.35
CA GLU A 943 -19.92 -35.34 10.07
C GLU A 943 -18.87 -36.44 9.84
N TYR A 944 -18.88 -37.10 8.67
CA TYR A 944 -17.80 -38.02 8.30
C TYR A 944 -16.66 -37.24 7.61
N LEU A 945 -15.90 -36.52 8.43
CA LEU A 945 -14.83 -35.62 7.99
C LEU A 945 -13.76 -36.39 7.22
N TYR A 946 -13.43 -35.91 6.02
CA TYR A 946 -12.44 -36.52 5.12
C TYR A 946 -12.74 -37.99 4.74
N GLY A 947 -14.01 -38.40 4.82
CA GLY A 947 -14.41 -39.80 4.61
C GLY A 947 -13.94 -40.37 3.27
N GLU A 948 -14.07 -39.61 2.18
CA GLU A 948 -13.61 -40.01 0.84
C GLU A 948 -12.08 -40.24 0.80
N GLU A 949 -11.30 -39.39 1.48
CA GLU A 949 -9.84 -39.52 1.56
C GLU A 949 -9.46 -40.80 2.33
N PHE A 950 -10.09 -41.06 3.48
CA PHE A 950 -9.80 -42.25 4.29
C PHE A 950 -10.25 -43.55 3.64
N GLU A 951 -11.38 -43.55 2.94
CA GLU A 951 -11.85 -44.71 2.18
C GLU A 951 -10.90 -45.02 1.03
N ALA A 952 -10.35 -44.01 0.35
CA ALA A 952 -9.32 -44.19 -0.68
C ALA A 952 -8.03 -44.78 -0.09
N TYR A 953 -7.51 -44.24 1.01
CA TYR A 953 -6.32 -44.80 1.67
C TYR A 953 -6.52 -46.22 2.20
N HIS A 954 -7.75 -46.57 2.59
CA HIS A 954 -8.10 -47.93 2.99
C HIS A 954 -8.11 -48.89 1.79
N ALA A 955 -8.71 -48.48 0.67
CA ALA A 955 -8.71 -49.25 -0.57
C ALA A 955 -7.28 -49.51 -1.10
N ASP A 956 -6.39 -48.53 -0.97
CA ASP A 956 -4.97 -48.62 -1.37
C ASP A 956 -4.09 -49.41 -0.36
N GLY A 957 -4.70 -49.92 0.72
CA GLY A 957 -4.05 -50.72 1.75
C GLY A 957 -3.01 -49.97 2.59
N LEU A 958 -2.93 -48.64 2.49
CA LEU A 958 -2.13 -47.83 3.42
C LEU A 958 -2.79 -47.82 4.79
N LEU A 959 -4.09 -47.48 4.83
CA LEU A 959 -4.88 -47.55 6.04
C LEU A 959 -5.40 -48.98 6.20
N THR A 960 -4.63 -49.83 6.86
CA THR A 960 -4.92 -51.27 7.01
C THR A 960 -6.30 -51.53 7.60
N ASN A 961 -6.71 -50.74 8.61
CA ASN A 961 -8.03 -50.87 9.22
C ASN A 961 -8.69 -49.50 9.37
N LEU A 962 -9.91 -49.37 8.86
CA LEU A 962 -10.78 -48.21 9.04
C LEU A 962 -12.03 -48.63 9.81
N ARG A 963 -12.14 -48.17 11.05
CA ARG A 963 -13.24 -48.52 11.97
C ARG A 963 -14.10 -47.29 12.23
N LEU A 964 -15.32 -47.30 11.71
CA LEU A 964 -16.25 -46.17 11.79
C LEU A 964 -17.29 -46.38 12.91
N ALA A 965 -17.47 -45.38 13.74
CA ALA A 965 -18.46 -45.36 14.81
C ALA A 965 -19.34 -44.11 14.73
N PHE A 966 -20.61 -44.30 14.33
CA PHE A 966 -21.60 -43.21 14.26
C PHE A 966 -22.61 -43.37 15.41
N SER A 967 -22.65 -42.39 16.30
CA SER A 967 -23.38 -42.53 17.58
C SER A 967 -24.90 -42.31 17.47
N ARG A 968 -25.39 -41.78 16.35
CA ARG A 968 -26.80 -41.36 16.18
C ARG A 968 -27.48 -41.89 14.91
N ASP A 969 -26.82 -42.74 14.13
CA ASP A 969 -27.39 -43.32 12.89
C ASP A 969 -28.30 -44.54 13.18
N GLN A 970 -28.30 -45.02 14.41
CA GLN A 970 -29.10 -46.14 14.89
C GLN A 970 -29.57 -45.89 16.34
N LYS A 971 -30.47 -46.76 16.84
CA LYS A 971 -31.06 -46.63 18.18
C LYS A 971 -30.02 -46.75 19.31
N ASP A 972 -29.12 -47.72 19.21
CA ASP A 972 -28.08 -47.97 20.20
C ASP A 972 -26.82 -47.15 19.89
N LYS A 973 -26.23 -46.51 20.90
CA LYS A 973 -25.05 -45.67 20.70
C LYS A 973 -23.83 -46.53 20.38
N VAL A 974 -23.24 -46.33 19.21
CA VAL A 974 -21.97 -46.96 18.81
C VAL A 974 -20.85 -45.93 18.94
N TYR A 975 -19.83 -46.28 19.72
CA TYR A 975 -18.64 -45.44 19.95
C TYR A 975 -17.35 -46.19 19.62
N ILE A 976 -16.24 -45.48 19.54
CA ILE A 976 -14.93 -46.03 19.16
C ILE A 976 -14.47 -47.16 20.08
N GLN A 977 -14.72 -47.09 21.39
CA GLN A 977 -14.38 -48.15 22.34
C GLN A 977 -15.14 -49.46 22.07
N HIS A 978 -16.31 -49.41 21.42
CA HIS A 978 -17.02 -50.63 21.02
C HIS A 978 -16.25 -51.31 19.88
N LYS A 979 -15.81 -50.52 18.90
CA LYS A 979 -14.98 -51.02 17.78
C LYS A 979 -13.60 -51.51 18.24
N MET A 980 -12.99 -50.82 19.19
CA MET A 980 -11.73 -51.26 19.78
C MET A 980 -11.87 -52.61 20.50
N ARG A 981 -13.00 -52.87 21.19
CA ARG A 981 -13.26 -54.17 21.82
C ARG A 981 -13.47 -55.28 20.79
N GLU A 982 -14.10 -54.99 19.66
CA GLU A 982 -14.20 -55.93 18.52
C GLU A 982 -12.80 -56.32 17.99
N ASP A 983 -11.84 -55.40 18.07
CA ASP A 983 -10.45 -55.55 17.57
C ASP A 983 -9.43 -55.89 18.66
N SER A 984 -9.86 -56.48 19.79
CA SER A 984 -9.00 -56.72 20.95
C SER A 984 -7.73 -57.53 20.64
N GLU A 985 -7.81 -58.52 19.76
CA GLU A 985 -6.65 -59.32 19.35
C GLU A 985 -5.60 -58.48 18.61
N LEU A 986 -6.06 -57.62 17.68
CA LEU A 986 -5.19 -56.71 16.93
C LEU A 986 -4.50 -55.71 17.85
N LEU A 987 -5.26 -55.11 18.78
CA LEU A 987 -4.72 -54.14 19.73
C LEU A 987 -3.64 -54.76 20.62
N ALA A 988 -3.87 -55.98 21.11
CA ALA A 988 -2.87 -56.70 21.90
C ALA A 988 -1.61 -57.01 21.08
N ALA A 989 -1.75 -57.54 19.86
CA ALA A 989 -0.62 -57.86 19.00
C ALA A 989 0.23 -56.64 18.64
N GLN A 990 -0.41 -55.55 18.20
CA GLN A 990 0.30 -54.35 17.73
C GLN A 990 0.98 -53.60 18.89
N LEU A 991 0.35 -53.50 20.06
CA LEU A 991 0.89 -52.73 21.19
C LEU A 991 1.85 -53.54 22.08
N LEU A 992 1.69 -54.86 22.21
CA LEU A 992 2.58 -55.65 23.06
C LEU A 992 3.74 -56.28 22.28
N SER A 993 3.49 -56.76 21.06
CA SER A 993 4.46 -57.60 20.33
C SER A 993 5.15 -56.91 19.16
N GLN A 994 4.51 -55.90 18.55
CA GLN A 994 5.01 -55.24 17.33
C GLN A 994 5.51 -53.82 17.56
N ASP A 995 5.67 -53.42 18.82
CA ASP A 995 6.20 -52.12 19.22
C ASP A 995 5.41 -50.92 18.63
N GLY A 996 4.11 -51.10 18.40
CA GLY A 996 3.22 -50.08 17.84
C GLY A 996 2.86 -48.98 18.82
N SER A 997 2.36 -47.85 18.30
CA SER A 997 1.97 -46.70 19.10
C SER A 997 0.47 -46.40 18.99
N PHE A 998 -0.12 -45.98 20.11
CA PHE A 998 -1.52 -45.59 20.23
C PHE A 998 -1.67 -44.08 20.43
N TYR A 999 -2.63 -43.49 19.72
CA TYR A 999 -2.93 -42.08 19.77
C TYR A 999 -4.43 -41.84 19.93
N LEU A 1000 -4.82 -40.94 20.83
CA LEU A 1000 -6.19 -40.44 20.96
C LEU A 1000 -6.20 -38.93 20.80
N CYS A 1001 -7.08 -38.41 19.95
CA CYS A 1001 -7.32 -36.98 19.82
C CYS A 1001 -8.82 -36.66 19.79
N GLY A 1002 -9.24 -35.68 20.59
CA GLY A 1002 -10.65 -35.27 20.69
C GLY A 1002 -11.07 -34.88 22.12
N PRO A 1003 -12.36 -35.01 22.47
CA PRO A 1003 -12.84 -34.66 23.81
C PRO A 1003 -12.32 -35.63 24.87
N THR A 1004 -12.28 -35.18 26.14
CA THR A 1004 -11.75 -35.94 27.29
C THR A 1004 -12.60 -37.13 27.75
N TRP A 1005 -13.92 -37.10 27.54
CA TRP A 1005 -14.85 -38.11 28.08
C TRP A 1005 -14.59 -39.59 27.71
N PRO A 1006 -14.07 -39.97 26.52
CA PRO A 1006 -13.87 -41.36 26.14
C PRO A 1006 -12.51 -41.92 26.61
N ALA A 1007 -11.63 -41.12 27.20
CA ALA A 1007 -10.27 -41.54 27.53
C ALA A 1007 -10.24 -42.74 28.50
N GLY A 1008 -11.16 -42.78 29.47
CA GLY A 1008 -11.33 -43.92 30.38
C GLY A 1008 -11.78 -45.19 29.65
N ASP A 1009 -12.86 -45.09 28.88
CA ASP A 1009 -13.41 -46.21 28.11
C ASP A 1009 -12.42 -46.81 27.10
N VAL A 1010 -11.60 -45.95 26.48
CA VAL A 1010 -10.53 -46.34 25.55
C VAL A 1010 -9.42 -47.08 26.30
N LYS A 1011 -9.00 -46.58 27.47
CA LYS A 1011 -8.04 -47.27 28.32
C LYS A 1011 -8.56 -48.64 28.74
N ASP A 1012 -9.84 -48.74 29.11
CA ASP A 1012 -10.48 -50.00 29.49
C ASP A 1012 -10.54 -51.00 28.31
N ALA A 1013 -10.80 -50.51 27.09
CA ALA A 1013 -10.77 -51.35 25.90
C ALA A 1013 -9.36 -51.93 25.62
N ILE A 1014 -8.31 -51.11 25.75
CA ILE A 1014 -6.92 -51.55 25.51
C ILE A 1014 -6.43 -52.49 26.63
N THR A 1015 -6.69 -52.16 27.89
CA THR A 1015 -6.31 -53.05 29.00
C THR A 1015 -7.05 -54.38 28.94
N GLY A 1016 -8.33 -54.38 28.56
CA GLY A 1016 -9.09 -55.59 28.29
C GLY A 1016 -8.50 -56.43 27.15
N ALA A 1017 -8.01 -55.79 26.09
CA ALA A 1017 -7.29 -56.46 25.02
C ALA A 1017 -6.00 -57.14 25.51
N PHE A 1018 -5.21 -56.46 26.34
CA PHE A 1018 -3.98 -57.02 26.93
C PHE A 1018 -4.26 -58.26 27.80
N THR A 1019 -5.35 -58.26 28.55
CA THR A 1019 -5.71 -59.41 29.39
C THR A 1019 -6.30 -60.56 28.59
N ALA A 1020 -7.12 -60.27 27.58
CA ALA A 1020 -7.81 -61.30 26.78
C ALA A 1020 -6.86 -61.99 25.79
N HIS A 1021 -5.95 -61.24 25.16
CA HIS A 1021 -5.14 -61.73 24.04
C HIS A 1021 -3.62 -61.55 24.22
N GLY A 1022 -3.18 -60.74 25.19
CA GLY A 1022 -1.77 -60.43 25.43
C GLY A 1022 -1.08 -61.27 26.51
N GLY A 1023 -1.81 -62.15 27.21
CA GLY A 1023 -1.27 -62.92 28.34
C GLY A 1023 -0.92 -62.07 29.58
N VAL A 1024 -1.34 -60.80 29.61
CA VAL A 1024 -1.07 -59.87 30.71
C VAL A 1024 -2.07 -60.10 31.84
N LYS A 1025 -1.60 -60.16 33.09
CA LYS A 1025 -2.51 -60.28 34.24
C LYS A 1025 -3.32 -59.00 34.43
N PRO A 1026 -4.60 -59.06 34.87
CA PRO A 1026 -5.41 -57.86 35.10
C PRO A 1026 -4.78 -56.83 36.04
N SER A 1027 -4.01 -57.28 37.05
CA SER A 1027 -3.28 -56.41 37.99
C SER A 1027 -2.13 -55.62 37.34
N ASP A 1028 -1.60 -56.12 36.22
CA ASP A 1028 -0.41 -55.56 35.56
C ASP A 1028 -0.77 -54.80 34.26
N ALA A 1029 -1.98 -54.98 33.72
CA ALA A 1029 -2.42 -54.29 32.48
C ALA A 1029 -2.36 -52.76 32.58
N SER A 1030 -2.65 -52.20 33.77
CA SER A 1030 -2.51 -50.75 33.99
C SER A 1030 -1.05 -50.30 34.02
N LYS A 1031 -0.11 -51.15 34.49
CA LYS A 1031 1.32 -50.82 34.49
C LYS A 1031 1.85 -50.74 33.07
N PHE A 1032 1.44 -51.66 32.18
CA PHE A 1032 1.79 -51.62 30.77
C PHE A 1032 1.35 -50.32 30.07
N ILE A 1033 0.19 -49.77 30.42
CA ILE A 1033 -0.22 -48.46 29.89
C ILE A 1033 0.73 -47.35 30.37
N GLU A 1034 1.18 -47.38 31.61
CA GLU A 1034 2.17 -46.42 32.10
C GLU A 1034 3.54 -46.62 31.42
N GLU A 1035 3.99 -47.84 31.20
CA GLU A 1035 5.21 -48.13 30.40
C GLU A 1035 5.09 -47.62 28.96
N LEU A 1036 3.93 -47.76 28.32
CA LEU A 1036 3.67 -47.20 26.99
C LEU A 1036 3.67 -45.68 27.00
N LYS A 1037 3.21 -45.02 28.07
CA LYS A 1037 3.32 -43.57 28.20
C LYS A 1037 4.77 -43.11 28.38
N GLU A 1038 5.53 -43.81 29.24
CA GLU A 1038 6.94 -43.52 29.50
C GLU A 1038 7.80 -43.70 28.25
N SER A 1039 7.43 -44.65 27.39
CA SER A 1039 8.07 -44.88 26.09
C SER A 1039 7.49 -44.06 24.93
N GLU A 1040 6.58 -43.10 25.22
CA GLU A 1040 5.92 -42.24 24.22
C GLU A 1040 5.13 -43.00 23.14
N ARG A 1041 4.67 -44.23 23.46
CA ARG A 1041 3.86 -45.10 22.60
C ARG A 1041 2.36 -45.08 22.94
N TYR A 1042 1.95 -44.33 23.97
CA TYR A 1042 0.55 -44.07 24.32
C TYR A 1042 0.36 -42.58 24.55
N ILE A 1043 -0.13 -41.87 23.53
CA ILE A 1043 -0.20 -40.40 23.50
C ILE A 1043 -1.66 -39.96 23.40
N LEU A 1044 -2.09 -39.09 24.33
CA LEU A 1044 -3.44 -38.52 24.33
C LEU A 1044 -3.36 -37.00 24.19
N GLU A 1045 -3.98 -36.44 23.16
CA GLU A 1045 -4.17 -34.99 22.99
C GLU A 1045 -5.66 -34.68 23.06
N VAL A 1046 -6.15 -34.53 24.29
CA VAL A 1046 -7.57 -34.31 24.58
C VAL A 1046 -7.85 -32.91 25.10
N TYR A 1047 -8.99 -32.34 24.72
CA TYR A 1047 -9.38 -30.96 25.03
C TYR A 1047 -10.78 -30.83 25.64
#